data_AF-A0AAI8K895-F1
#
_entry.id   AF-A0AAI8K895-F1
#
_cell.length_a   1.000
_cell.length_b   1.000
_cell.length_c   1.000
_cell.angle_alpha   90.00
_cell.angle_beta   90.00
_cell.angle_gamma   90.00
#
_symmetry.space_group_name_H-M   'P 1'
#
loop_
_entity.id
_entity.type
_entity.pdbx_description
1 polymer ?
#
loop_
_entity_poly.entity_id
_entity_poly.type
_entity_poly.pdbx_seq_one_letter_code
_entity_poly.pdbx_strand_id
1 'polypeptide(L)'
;MSDHNDWVQAGDASLSSAGHAKIGETLTAFLLDPNSGQMLARVPYKVPNENESYQHSWTHYFAEAINKANTPLRAGEKNASGGFDTPWSSYRNRLWKPRNSNGVAFSTHPGLSNWVDVGAVDTQLPVAPGLSVRVVVSSLKGPVHETIDLPLDNNSSDPAIWPAKLASLLDERGSLVRIGLGNATTQRIEPQPPGSLNRLWLPRGADLRVQLSVQVSSSWQQDAEQVYQRLCEVMRLQPDEAETAQWLAGLQNGRFADIRYPTSARQADVDPLYLHLERTRLLASCSDAACTKAAADALVFYASSNYQTTNWWHRQIGLARAASAGLVLLADGPQRSRLGGVVDYLQAAANTGLGYTGANQADFAYIQLHWAIAGWKIKQDDSYLSQVAEAVQTVSRLCLPVSLAGAEQGEGIRVDHSFSQHNPAPEGALYSQLYAATYGFVLLNTLFAFKVLLTGVFSLERESVRNIERFMVQGLGWFAQSGFYDFHVCGRAISRGMEGHRSWARWCDVLLADAPQHPELLRTMKARALGQPFDGSAFKGNRAYWTNDYMSHLAAGFALFAKLVSTRTVGTESGNGENLKGYYLGCGSYFAVASGEEYKNIQPLWDWQKLPGTTVEQVPNFAFPLIDWGYGAWGSHDATGVVSNGAAGVASMQLTRGNISDARKSVMAVGEQVYCLGNAGNLNRTRHPVCTTVNQSWLRAKVQVRLRDGRQQTLDQGRLSSEDIAEVIHDGFVYRFLHVTQRVTVDISARTGAWSDINRNGSAKRVRGTVFSLWVEHEKSGLGDYCYSISRSDQPAPPSGQCTLGNAAHVLTGHGLQGAMGTLFTDAEVLVQLEQVQLTLSGPLAFIAEHSDASTLRLTLADLTQKRQSIVVHLNWAGKHTTHTVDLPTDEAQRGKSLTLTLTASGLQSRT
;
A
#
# COMPACT_ATOMS: atom_id res chain seq x y z
N MET A 1 8.37 51.84 -66.98
CA MET A 1 7.17 51.01 -67.23
C MET A 1 7.59 49.60 -66.81
N SER A 2 7.35 49.12 -65.59
CA SER A 2 6.11 48.78 -64.87
C SER A 2 6.20 47.30 -64.45
N ASP A 3 6.97 47.01 -63.39
CA ASP A 3 6.90 45.72 -62.67
C ASP A 3 5.75 45.70 -61.63
N HIS A 4 4.78 46.60 -61.82
CA HIS A 4 3.64 46.80 -60.92
C HIS A 4 2.56 45.70 -61.01
N ASN A 5 2.82 44.59 -61.72
CA ASN A 5 1.74 43.72 -62.18
C ASN A 5 1.86 42.21 -61.93
N ASP A 6 2.59 41.76 -60.91
CA ASP A 6 2.62 40.32 -60.57
C ASP A 6 2.41 40.01 -59.09
N TRP A 7 1.46 40.70 -58.44
CA TRP A 7 0.96 40.34 -57.11
C TRP A 7 -0.50 39.89 -57.18
N VAL A 8 -0.81 38.76 -56.56
CA VAL A 8 -2.17 38.25 -56.38
C VAL A 8 -2.49 38.20 -54.89
N GLN A 9 -3.74 38.49 -54.55
CA GLN A 9 -4.21 38.36 -53.18
C GLN A 9 -4.09 36.88 -52.77
N ALA A 10 -3.51 36.63 -51.60
CA ALA A 10 -3.33 35.28 -51.10
C ALA A 10 -4.64 34.74 -50.49
N GLY A 11 -5.61 34.38 -51.34
CA GLY A 11 -6.90 33.81 -50.91
C GLY A 11 -7.64 34.63 -49.85
N ASP A 12 -8.24 33.94 -48.88
CA ASP A 12 -8.96 34.52 -47.73
C ASP A 12 -8.03 35.08 -46.63
N ALA A 13 -6.71 35.19 -46.85
CA ALA A 13 -5.73 35.64 -45.86
C ALA A 13 -5.81 37.16 -45.60
N SER A 14 -6.86 37.56 -44.89
CA SER A 14 -7.04 38.90 -44.34
C SER A 14 -6.18 39.11 -43.10
N LEU A 15 -5.59 40.29 -42.95
CA LEU A 15 -5.11 40.78 -41.65
C LEU A 15 -6.29 41.46 -40.95
N SER A 16 -7.29 40.66 -40.58
CA SER A 16 -8.50 41.14 -39.93
C SER A 16 -8.45 40.93 -38.43
N SER A 17 -8.66 42.00 -37.70
CA SER A 17 -8.77 42.01 -36.27
C SER A 17 -10.21 41.88 -35.79
N ALA A 18 -10.40 41.02 -34.79
CA ALA A 18 -11.60 40.98 -33.95
C ALA A 18 -11.33 41.53 -32.52
N GLY A 19 -10.14 42.10 -32.25
CA GLY A 19 -9.76 42.62 -30.94
C GLY A 19 -8.34 43.23 -30.85
N HIS A 20 -7.89 43.59 -29.65
CA HIS A 20 -6.54 44.13 -29.44
C HIS A 20 -5.48 43.02 -29.45
N ALA A 21 -4.27 43.32 -29.93
CA ALA A 21 -3.11 42.47 -29.71
C ALA A 21 -2.56 42.69 -28.28
N LYS A 22 -1.84 41.72 -27.71
CA LYS A 22 -1.16 41.91 -26.41
C LYS A 22 0.17 42.63 -26.64
N ILE A 23 0.54 43.53 -25.72
CA ILE A 23 1.89 44.09 -25.70
C ILE A 23 2.89 42.94 -25.51
N GLY A 24 3.92 42.91 -26.35
CA GLY A 24 4.92 41.85 -26.39
C GLY A 24 4.54 40.64 -27.25
N GLU A 25 3.31 40.54 -27.75
CA GLU A 25 2.87 39.47 -28.65
C GLU A 25 3.59 39.57 -30.01
N THR A 26 4.01 38.43 -30.56
CA THR A 26 4.68 38.38 -31.87
C THR A 26 3.73 37.85 -32.93
N LEU A 27 3.30 38.75 -33.81
CA LEU A 27 2.50 38.44 -35.00
C LEU A 27 3.46 38.08 -36.13
N THR A 28 3.22 36.99 -36.86
CA THR A 28 4.13 36.59 -37.94
C THR A 28 3.37 36.29 -39.22
N ALA A 29 3.87 36.81 -40.34
CA ALA A 29 3.37 36.49 -41.67
C ALA A 29 4.31 35.49 -42.34
N PHE A 30 3.73 34.52 -43.04
CA PHE A 30 4.43 33.40 -43.62
C PHE A 30 4.08 33.24 -45.09
N LEU A 31 5.03 32.73 -45.86
CA LEU A 31 4.79 32.18 -47.20
C LEU A 31 5.37 30.78 -47.24
N LEU A 32 4.53 29.77 -47.43
CA LEU A 32 4.91 28.36 -47.47
C LEU A 32 4.78 27.85 -48.91
N ASP A 33 5.77 27.13 -49.42
CA ASP A 33 5.61 26.36 -50.65
C ASP A 33 4.83 25.07 -50.37
N PRO A 34 3.62 24.89 -50.91
CA PRO A 34 2.81 23.70 -50.64
C PRO A 34 3.39 22.41 -51.24
N ASN A 35 4.28 22.50 -52.23
CA ASN A 35 4.88 21.33 -52.87
C ASN A 35 6.06 20.76 -52.09
N SER A 36 7.02 21.62 -51.71
CA SER A 36 8.19 21.22 -50.92
C SER A 36 7.97 21.28 -49.40
N GLY A 37 6.94 22.01 -48.96
CA GLY A 37 6.70 22.31 -47.56
C GLY A 37 7.70 23.30 -46.95
N GLN A 38 8.58 23.94 -47.75
CA GLN A 38 9.57 24.90 -47.24
C GLN A 38 8.96 26.28 -46.96
N MET A 39 9.48 26.94 -45.93
CA MET A 39 9.09 28.31 -45.59
C MET A 39 9.87 29.30 -46.47
N LEU A 40 9.20 29.93 -47.42
CA LEU A 40 9.78 30.89 -48.36
C LEU A 40 9.92 32.30 -47.75
N ALA A 41 9.08 32.63 -46.75
CA ALA A 41 9.17 33.89 -46.02
C ALA A 41 8.64 33.74 -44.59
N ARG A 42 9.25 34.46 -43.65
CA ARG A 42 8.80 34.60 -42.27
C ARG A 42 9.07 36.04 -41.82
N VAL A 43 8.02 36.80 -41.55
CA VAL A 43 8.12 38.20 -41.13
C VAL A 43 7.46 38.39 -39.76
N PRO A 44 8.25 38.38 -38.67
CA PRO A 44 7.74 38.63 -37.33
C PRO A 44 7.59 40.13 -37.06
N TYR A 45 6.57 40.50 -36.30
CA TYR A 45 6.33 41.82 -35.78
C TYR A 45 5.90 41.68 -34.31
N LYS A 46 6.74 42.18 -33.41
CA LYS A 46 6.46 42.17 -31.97
C LYS A 46 5.78 43.48 -31.59
N VAL A 47 4.57 43.40 -31.04
CA VAL A 47 3.78 44.56 -30.62
C VAL A 47 4.50 45.28 -29.47
N PRO A 48 5.04 46.49 -29.68
CA PRO A 48 6.02 47.05 -28.75
C PRO A 48 5.37 47.86 -27.61
N ASN A 49 4.17 48.40 -27.82
CA ASN A 49 3.50 49.30 -26.88
C ASN A 49 1.97 49.27 -27.05
N GLU A 50 1.26 49.95 -26.15
CA GLU A 50 -0.19 50.01 -26.13
C GLU A 50 -0.80 50.65 -27.39
N ASN A 51 -0.19 51.72 -27.91
CA ASN A 51 -0.69 52.43 -29.10
C ASN A 51 -0.71 51.53 -30.34
N GLU A 52 0.27 50.64 -30.44
CA GLU A 52 0.39 49.66 -31.51
C GLU A 52 -0.43 48.39 -31.25
N SER A 53 -1.06 48.25 -30.07
CA SER A 53 -1.85 47.07 -29.69
C SER A 53 -3.31 47.16 -30.13
N TYR A 54 -3.82 48.36 -30.38
CA TYR A 54 -5.23 48.58 -30.75
C TYR A 54 -5.58 47.92 -32.09
N GLN A 55 -6.84 47.50 -32.25
CA GLN A 55 -7.29 46.60 -33.32
C GLN A 55 -7.11 47.13 -34.75
N HIS A 56 -7.05 48.45 -34.91
CA HIS A 56 -6.81 49.14 -36.18
C HIS A 56 -5.35 49.58 -36.33
N SER A 57 -4.62 49.66 -35.22
CA SER A 57 -3.21 50.05 -35.17
C SER A 57 -2.31 48.86 -35.49
N TRP A 58 -2.49 47.74 -34.81
CA TRP A 58 -1.61 46.58 -35.02
C TRP A 58 -1.71 46.06 -36.45
N THR A 59 -2.90 46.10 -37.07
CA THR A 59 -3.11 45.67 -38.46
C THR A 59 -2.35 46.55 -39.44
N HIS A 60 -2.34 47.88 -39.20
CA HIS A 60 -1.57 48.84 -39.97
C HIS A 60 -0.06 48.60 -39.80
N TYR A 61 0.43 48.60 -38.57
CA TYR A 61 1.86 48.48 -38.29
C TYR A 61 2.43 47.12 -38.69
N PHE A 62 1.65 46.04 -38.56
CA PHE A 62 2.04 44.74 -39.04
C PHE A 62 2.11 44.68 -40.58
N ALA A 63 1.17 45.32 -41.28
CA ALA A 63 1.22 45.43 -42.74
C ALA A 63 2.43 46.24 -43.22
N GLU A 64 2.74 47.35 -42.54
CA GLU A 64 3.96 48.14 -42.75
C GLU A 64 5.22 47.30 -42.53
N ALA A 65 5.28 46.51 -41.46
CA ALA A 65 6.40 45.62 -41.18
C ALA A 65 6.59 44.58 -42.29
N ILE A 66 5.51 44.01 -42.83
CA ILE A 66 5.54 43.08 -43.96
C ILE A 66 6.08 43.75 -45.22
N ASN A 67 5.63 44.97 -45.53
CA ASN A 67 6.08 45.69 -46.71
C ASN A 67 7.54 46.15 -46.60
N LYS A 68 8.03 46.43 -45.38
CA LYS A 68 9.44 46.76 -45.09
C LYS A 68 10.34 45.52 -45.12
N ALA A 69 9.80 44.35 -44.78
CA ALA A 69 10.55 43.10 -44.86
C ALA A 69 10.78 42.75 -46.34
N ASN A 70 12.04 42.74 -46.78
CA ASN A 70 12.43 42.41 -48.15
C ASN A 70 12.17 40.93 -48.48
N THR A 71 10.90 40.57 -48.61
CA THR A 71 10.38 39.20 -48.72
C THR A 71 9.34 39.13 -49.85
N PRO A 72 8.98 37.94 -50.35
CA PRO A 72 7.90 37.73 -51.32
C PRO A 72 6.50 37.84 -50.70
N LEU A 73 6.30 38.75 -49.75
CA LEU A 73 5.02 39.06 -49.12
C LEU A 73 4.77 40.56 -49.16
N ARG A 74 3.52 40.96 -49.42
CA ARG A 74 3.06 42.34 -49.26
C ARG A 74 1.74 42.35 -48.49
N ALA A 75 1.44 43.46 -47.83
CA ALA A 75 0.26 43.61 -47.02
C ALA A 75 -0.39 44.99 -47.20
N GLY A 76 -1.72 45.05 -47.27
CA GLY A 76 -2.47 46.30 -47.44
C GLY A 76 -3.50 46.23 -48.55
N GLU A 77 -4.02 47.37 -48.96
CA GLU A 77 -4.87 47.53 -50.13
C GLU A 77 -4.02 47.92 -51.35
N LYS A 78 -4.14 47.16 -52.43
CA LYS A 78 -3.39 47.45 -53.65
C LYS A 78 -3.93 48.72 -54.29
N ASN A 79 -3.08 49.74 -54.45
CA ASN A 79 -3.45 51.02 -55.05
C ASN A 79 -3.25 51.03 -56.57
N ALA A 80 -3.73 52.08 -57.24
CA ALA A 80 -3.69 52.19 -58.70
C ALA A 80 -2.26 52.26 -59.28
N SER A 81 -1.26 52.64 -58.46
CA SER A 81 0.16 52.64 -58.85
C SER A 81 0.86 51.30 -58.58
N GLY A 82 0.14 50.28 -58.10
CA GLY A 82 0.67 48.95 -57.82
C GLY A 82 1.47 48.84 -56.52
N GLY A 83 1.42 49.88 -55.67
CA GLY A 83 1.86 49.83 -54.27
C GLY A 83 0.76 49.28 -53.35
N PHE A 84 1.06 49.19 -52.05
CA PHE A 84 0.15 48.68 -51.04
C PHE A 84 -0.04 49.75 -49.96
N ASP A 85 -1.23 50.34 -49.92
CA ASP A 85 -1.61 51.28 -48.87
C ASP A 85 -2.00 50.48 -47.64
N THR A 86 -1.50 50.87 -46.47
CA THR A 86 -1.80 50.20 -45.20
C THR A 86 -2.82 51.03 -44.42
N PRO A 87 -4.14 50.94 -44.69
CA PRO A 87 -5.13 51.74 -43.97
C PRO A 87 -5.15 51.39 -42.48
N TRP A 88 -5.41 52.40 -41.64
CA TRP A 88 -5.72 52.26 -40.21
C TRP A 88 -7.08 51.60 -40.01
N SER A 89 -7.15 50.30 -40.28
CA SER A 89 -8.40 49.54 -40.34
C SER A 89 -8.20 48.15 -39.79
N SER A 90 -9.21 47.68 -39.05
CA SER A 90 -9.25 46.33 -38.51
C SER A 90 -9.57 45.24 -39.54
N TYR A 91 -9.86 45.54 -40.81
CA TYR A 91 -10.27 44.48 -41.77
C TYR A 91 -9.83 44.70 -43.23
N ARG A 92 -9.29 45.87 -43.56
CA ARG A 92 -8.96 46.25 -44.95
C ARG A 92 -7.60 45.72 -45.42
N ASN A 93 -6.67 45.47 -44.51
CA ASN A 93 -5.33 44.99 -44.85
C ASN A 93 -5.39 43.50 -45.27
N ARG A 94 -4.92 43.18 -46.49
CA ARG A 94 -4.87 41.80 -47.03
C ARG A 94 -3.44 41.38 -47.32
N LEU A 95 -3.15 40.08 -47.25
CA LEU A 95 -1.86 39.52 -47.67
C LEU A 95 -1.80 39.27 -49.18
N TRP A 96 -0.64 39.53 -49.76
CA TRP A 96 -0.36 39.40 -51.19
C TRP A 96 0.93 38.63 -51.41
N LYS A 97 0.95 37.84 -52.47
CA LYS A 97 2.10 37.03 -52.91
C LYS A 97 2.36 37.21 -54.41
N PRO A 98 3.55 36.84 -54.92
CA PRO A 98 3.82 36.89 -56.35
C PRO A 98 2.85 35.99 -57.14
N ARG A 99 2.36 36.45 -58.30
CA ARG A 99 1.44 35.73 -59.18
C ARG A 99 2.00 34.36 -59.59
N ASN A 100 3.30 34.30 -59.85
CA ASN A 100 4.00 33.09 -60.27
C ASN A 100 4.39 32.18 -59.09
N SER A 101 4.09 32.58 -57.85
CA SER A 101 4.31 31.75 -56.66
C SER A 101 3.10 30.85 -56.44
N ASN A 102 3.34 29.55 -56.38
CA ASN A 102 2.36 28.57 -55.87
C ASN A 102 2.27 28.60 -54.33
N GLY A 103 3.03 29.46 -53.66
CA GLY A 103 3.07 29.54 -52.20
C GLY A 103 1.73 29.92 -51.58
N VAL A 104 1.51 29.45 -50.35
CA VAL A 104 0.35 29.77 -49.53
C VAL A 104 0.79 30.77 -48.46
N ALA A 105 0.17 31.96 -48.46
CA ALA A 105 0.47 32.98 -47.46
C ALA A 105 -0.55 32.91 -46.33
N PHE A 106 -0.09 33.02 -45.10
CA PHE A 106 -0.91 33.02 -43.90
C PHE A 106 -0.23 33.83 -42.79
N SER A 107 -0.89 34.01 -41.65
CA SER A 107 -0.31 34.72 -40.50
C SER A 107 -0.80 34.15 -39.17
N THR A 108 -0.23 34.62 -38.06
CA THR A 108 -0.54 34.16 -36.69
C THR A 108 -1.18 35.24 -35.84
N HIS A 109 -2.00 36.09 -36.46
CA HIS A 109 -2.67 37.19 -35.75
C HIS A 109 -3.78 36.68 -34.79
N PRO A 110 -4.18 37.48 -33.78
CA PRO A 110 -4.86 36.96 -32.60
C PRO A 110 -6.34 36.59 -32.77
N GLY A 111 -6.93 36.84 -33.95
CA GLY A 111 -8.36 36.57 -34.17
C GLY A 111 -8.64 35.08 -34.29
N LEU A 112 -9.64 34.57 -33.56
CA LEU A 112 -10.02 33.15 -33.56
C LEU A 112 -10.32 32.60 -34.98
N SER A 113 -10.88 33.42 -35.87
CA SER A 113 -11.13 33.06 -37.27
C SER A 113 -9.86 32.75 -38.06
N ASN A 114 -8.69 33.26 -37.64
CA ASN A 114 -7.41 33.00 -38.27
C ASN A 114 -6.79 31.65 -37.87
N TRP A 115 -7.44 30.92 -36.95
CA TRP A 115 -6.98 29.63 -36.50
C TRP A 115 -7.96 28.53 -36.90
N VAL A 116 -7.43 27.33 -37.10
CA VAL A 116 -8.18 26.10 -37.35
C VAL A 116 -7.88 25.14 -36.23
N ASP A 117 -8.95 24.61 -35.65
CA ASP A 117 -8.82 23.57 -34.66
C ASP A 117 -8.46 22.24 -35.33
N VAL A 118 -7.37 21.63 -34.87
CA VAL A 118 -6.82 20.41 -35.47
C VAL A 118 -6.94 19.20 -34.54
N GLY A 119 -7.57 19.34 -33.38
CA GLY A 119 -7.82 18.21 -32.47
C GLY A 119 -7.69 18.57 -30.99
N ALA A 120 -8.12 17.63 -30.13
CA ALA A 120 -7.92 17.74 -28.70
C ALA A 120 -6.44 17.54 -28.34
N VAL A 121 -5.99 18.17 -27.25
CA VAL A 121 -4.72 17.80 -26.62
C VAL A 121 -4.90 16.41 -26.00
N ASP A 122 -4.05 15.46 -26.39
CA ASP A 122 -4.01 14.16 -25.73
C ASP A 122 -3.40 14.30 -24.33
N THR A 123 -4.26 14.47 -23.33
CA THR A 123 -3.84 14.57 -21.92
C THR A 123 -3.46 13.22 -21.32
N GLN A 124 -3.62 12.12 -22.06
CA GLN A 124 -3.23 10.78 -21.64
C GLN A 124 -1.82 10.40 -22.11
N LEU A 125 -1.09 11.34 -22.73
CA LEU A 125 0.34 11.16 -22.97
C LEU A 125 1.02 10.72 -21.66
N PRO A 126 1.82 9.65 -21.70
CA PRO A 126 2.30 9.05 -20.48
C PRO A 126 3.56 9.81 -20.03
N VAL A 127 3.31 10.91 -19.32
CA VAL A 127 4.30 11.87 -18.88
C VAL A 127 4.77 11.58 -17.46
N ALA A 128 6.03 11.88 -17.17
CA ALA A 128 6.62 11.71 -15.84
C ALA A 128 7.66 12.82 -15.58
N PRO A 129 7.96 13.13 -14.31
CA PRO A 129 9.06 14.03 -13.95
C PRO A 129 10.37 13.60 -14.61
N GLY A 130 11.11 14.53 -15.22
CA GLY A 130 12.35 14.26 -15.94
C GLY A 130 12.19 13.90 -17.43
N LEU A 131 10.95 13.77 -17.91
CA LEU A 131 10.61 13.71 -19.34
C LEU A 131 10.31 15.11 -19.88
N SER A 132 10.19 15.23 -21.20
CA SER A 132 9.69 16.46 -21.84
C SER A 132 8.50 16.17 -22.75
N VAL A 133 7.50 17.04 -22.77
CA VAL A 133 6.49 17.03 -23.85
C VAL A 133 7.03 17.87 -25.00
N ARG A 134 7.27 17.23 -26.14
CA ARG A 134 7.71 17.89 -27.37
C ARG A 134 6.53 18.15 -28.29
N VAL A 135 6.39 19.40 -28.69
CA VAL A 135 5.50 19.85 -29.76
C VAL A 135 6.33 20.03 -31.02
N VAL A 136 5.96 19.34 -32.09
CA VAL A 136 6.58 19.49 -33.42
C VAL A 136 5.53 19.99 -34.39
N VAL A 137 5.76 21.15 -35.00
CA VAL A 137 4.97 21.63 -36.14
C VAL A 137 5.77 21.38 -37.41
N SER A 138 5.18 20.64 -38.35
CA SER A 138 5.80 20.31 -39.64
C SER A 138 4.82 20.52 -40.79
N SER A 139 5.33 20.64 -42.00
CA SER A 139 4.48 20.55 -43.19
C SER A 139 3.98 19.11 -43.40
N LEU A 140 2.87 18.95 -44.13
CA LEU A 140 2.29 17.62 -44.40
C LEU A 140 3.25 16.67 -45.15
N LYS A 141 4.19 17.22 -45.94
CA LYS A 141 5.06 16.47 -46.87
C LYS A 141 6.56 16.81 -46.77
N GLY A 142 6.99 17.54 -45.74
CA GLY A 142 8.33 18.14 -45.75
C GLY A 142 8.88 18.51 -44.37
N PRO A 143 9.59 19.65 -44.23
CA PRO A 143 10.41 19.96 -43.07
C PRO A 143 9.61 20.28 -41.79
N VAL A 144 10.31 20.15 -40.66
CA VAL A 144 9.91 20.66 -39.35
C VAL A 144 10.14 22.17 -39.32
N HIS A 145 9.12 22.92 -38.88
CA HIS A 145 9.15 24.39 -38.81
C HIS A 145 9.21 24.93 -37.39
N GLU A 146 8.74 24.16 -36.42
CA GLU A 146 8.77 24.53 -35.00
C GLU A 146 8.96 23.29 -34.14
N THR A 147 9.80 23.40 -33.10
CA THR A 147 9.97 22.37 -32.07
C THR A 147 10.07 23.06 -30.71
N ILE A 148 9.19 22.69 -29.79
CA ILE A 148 9.15 23.23 -28.44
C ILE A 148 9.06 22.08 -27.44
N ASP A 149 9.98 22.06 -26.49
CA ASP A 149 10.04 21.07 -25.42
C ASP A 149 9.61 21.71 -24.10
N LEU A 150 8.58 21.15 -23.46
CA LEU A 150 8.23 21.42 -22.08
C LEU A 150 8.90 20.38 -21.18
N PRO A 151 10.00 20.71 -20.47
CA PRO A 151 10.55 19.82 -19.46
C PRO A 151 9.58 19.66 -18.29
N LEU A 152 9.46 18.43 -17.80
CA LEU A 152 8.55 18.08 -16.73
C LEU A 152 9.29 17.80 -15.43
N ASP A 153 8.64 18.17 -14.33
CA ASP A 153 9.05 17.95 -12.96
C ASP A 153 7.86 17.39 -12.16
N ASN A 154 8.05 17.19 -10.85
CA ASN A 154 7.01 16.65 -9.98
C ASN A 154 5.73 17.50 -9.94
N ASN A 155 5.82 18.80 -10.21
CA ASN A 155 4.70 19.75 -10.19
C ASN A 155 4.15 20.06 -11.59
N SER A 156 4.86 19.73 -12.65
CA SER A 156 4.45 20.00 -14.03
C SER A 156 4.04 18.76 -14.80
N SER A 157 4.30 17.55 -14.33
CA SER A 157 3.91 16.28 -14.99
C SER A 157 2.46 15.86 -14.75
N ASP A 158 1.71 16.53 -13.87
CA ASP A 158 0.29 16.25 -13.63
C ASP A 158 -0.55 16.49 -14.92
N PRO A 159 -1.36 15.51 -15.37
CA PRO A 159 -2.27 15.64 -16.53
C PRO A 159 -3.20 16.86 -16.49
N ALA A 160 -3.56 17.34 -15.31
CA ALA A 160 -4.36 18.54 -15.13
C ALA A 160 -3.56 19.84 -15.30
N ILE A 161 -2.24 19.81 -15.15
CA ILE A 161 -1.36 20.99 -15.08
C ILE A 161 -0.51 21.15 -16.35
N TRP A 162 0.09 20.08 -16.85
CA TRP A 162 1.06 20.16 -17.95
C TRP A 162 0.49 20.79 -19.23
N PRO A 163 -0.78 20.56 -19.64
CA PRO A 163 -1.33 21.16 -20.85
C PRO A 163 -1.40 22.68 -20.76
N ALA A 164 -1.73 23.22 -19.58
CA ALA A 164 -1.77 24.65 -19.33
C ALA A 164 -0.35 25.25 -19.33
N LYS A 165 0.61 24.59 -18.69
CA LYS A 165 2.03 25.00 -18.74
C LYS A 165 2.58 24.99 -20.17
N LEU A 166 2.23 23.98 -20.96
CA LEU A 166 2.61 23.91 -22.37
C LEU A 166 1.97 25.06 -23.16
N ALA A 167 0.70 25.37 -22.92
CA ALA A 167 0.02 26.48 -23.57
C ALA A 167 0.70 27.82 -23.27
N SER A 168 1.05 28.09 -22.01
CA SER A 168 1.82 29.30 -21.66
C SER A 168 3.19 29.35 -22.34
N LEU A 169 3.89 28.22 -22.42
CA LEU A 169 5.18 28.14 -23.12
C LEU A 169 5.03 28.41 -24.63
N LEU A 170 3.96 27.93 -25.26
CA LEU A 170 3.64 28.17 -26.67
C LEU A 170 3.19 29.61 -26.93
N ASP A 171 2.51 30.25 -25.99
CA ASP A 171 2.18 31.68 -26.10
C ASP A 171 3.43 32.57 -26.05
N GLU A 172 4.42 32.18 -25.23
CA GLU A 172 5.69 32.90 -25.10
C GLU A 172 6.66 32.66 -26.26
N ARG A 173 6.77 31.40 -26.71
CA ARG A 173 7.85 30.96 -27.62
C ARG A 173 7.35 30.43 -28.96
N GLY A 174 6.09 30.01 -29.04
CA GLY A 174 5.49 29.39 -30.21
C GLY A 174 5.02 30.41 -31.24
N SER A 175 5.30 30.14 -32.51
CA SER A 175 4.85 30.96 -33.62
C SER A 175 3.67 30.31 -34.35
N LEU A 176 3.69 29.00 -34.56
CA LEU A 176 2.77 28.31 -35.47
C LEU A 176 1.68 27.47 -34.79
N VAL A 177 1.66 27.39 -33.46
CA VAL A 177 0.68 26.57 -32.72
C VAL A 177 0.20 27.29 -31.47
N ARG A 178 -1.08 27.08 -31.13
CA ARG A 178 -1.69 27.51 -29.87
C ARG A 178 -2.43 26.35 -29.22
N ILE A 179 -2.51 26.39 -27.88
CA ILE A 179 -3.28 25.44 -27.08
C ILE A 179 -4.29 26.23 -26.26
N GLY A 180 -5.56 25.85 -26.32
CA GLY A 180 -6.62 26.51 -25.56
C GLY A 180 -8.02 26.18 -26.06
N LEU A 181 -9.02 26.74 -25.39
CA LEU A 181 -10.39 26.77 -25.87
C LEU A 181 -10.64 28.10 -26.60
N GLY A 182 -11.31 28.05 -27.74
CA GLY A 182 -11.71 29.26 -28.47
C GLY A 182 -12.82 30.00 -27.71
N ASN A 183 -12.59 31.26 -27.35
CA ASN A 183 -13.54 32.11 -26.67
C ASN A 183 -14.22 33.04 -27.69
N ALA A 184 -15.51 32.84 -27.93
CA ALA A 184 -16.28 33.61 -28.90
C ALA A 184 -16.48 35.09 -28.48
N THR A 185 -16.37 35.41 -27.19
CA THR A 185 -16.51 36.77 -26.66
C THR A 185 -15.21 37.56 -26.84
N THR A 186 -14.07 36.98 -26.46
CA THR A 186 -12.75 37.63 -26.58
C THR A 186 -12.11 37.44 -27.95
N GLN A 187 -12.70 36.56 -28.78
CA GLN A 187 -12.19 36.18 -30.10
C GLN A 187 -10.77 35.63 -30.06
N ARG A 188 -10.40 34.95 -28.97
CA ARG A 188 -9.06 34.43 -28.71
C ARG A 188 -9.06 32.97 -28.31
N ILE A 189 -7.88 32.35 -28.39
CA ILE A 189 -7.61 31.02 -27.86
C ILE A 189 -7.06 31.21 -26.44
N GLU A 190 -7.72 30.64 -25.45
CA GLU A 190 -7.38 30.83 -24.03
C GLU A 190 -7.18 29.47 -23.35
N PRO A 191 -6.05 29.25 -22.65
CA PRO A 191 -5.84 28.04 -21.87
C PRO A 191 -6.90 27.87 -20.78
N GLN A 192 -7.49 26.69 -20.64
CA GLN A 192 -8.52 26.38 -19.65
C GLN A 192 -8.10 25.25 -18.71
N PRO A 193 -8.39 25.34 -17.40
CA PRO A 193 -8.44 24.19 -16.50
C PRO A 193 -9.86 23.55 -16.52
N PRO A 194 -10.00 22.21 -16.57
CA PRO A 194 -8.95 21.20 -16.67
C PRO A 194 -8.31 21.13 -18.05
N GLY A 195 -7.06 20.65 -18.10
CA GLY A 195 -6.25 20.52 -19.32
C GLY A 195 -6.96 19.83 -20.50
N SER A 196 -7.89 18.91 -20.22
CA SER A 196 -8.67 18.14 -21.19
C SER A 196 -9.63 18.97 -22.05
N LEU A 197 -9.93 20.21 -21.67
CA LEU A 197 -10.76 21.12 -22.47
C LEU A 197 -9.97 21.81 -23.60
N ASN A 198 -8.64 21.79 -23.52
CA ASN A 198 -7.81 22.51 -24.47
C ASN A 198 -7.70 21.78 -25.80
N ARG A 199 -7.74 22.55 -26.89
CA ARG A 199 -7.57 22.05 -28.25
C ARG A 199 -6.32 22.64 -28.89
N LEU A 200 -5.78 21.95 -29.88
CA LEU A 200 -4.64 22.38 -30.68
C LEU A 200 -5.12 23.21 -31.86
N TRP A 201 -4.46 24.33 -32.10
CA TRP A 201 -4.82 25.26 -33.15
C TRP A 201 -3.62 25.56 -34.04
N LEU A 202 -3.83 25.50 -35.35
CA LEU A 202 -2.87 25.90 -36.37
C LEU A 202 -3.41 27.09 -37.19
N PRO A 203 -2.55 27.92 -37.78
CA PRO A 203 -2.98 29.00 -38.65
C PRO A 203 -3.82 28.51 -39.82
N ARG A 204 -4.92 29.21 -40.07
CA ARG A 204 -5.82 28.91 -41.18
C ARG A 204 -5.10 29.04 -42.52
N GLY A 205 -5.32 28.07 -43.38
CA GLY A 205 -4.70 28.02 -44.70
C GLY A 205 -3.24 27.56 -44.68
N ALA A 206 -2.66 27.26 -43.51
CA ALA A 206 -1.35 26.63 -43.44
C ALA A 206 -1.52 25.10 -43.58
N ASP A 207 -0.93 24.50 -44.63
CA ASP A 207 -0.88 23.03 -44.81
C ASP A 207 0.15 22.41 -43.84
N LEU A 208 -0.10 22.57 -42.55
CA LEU A 208 0.74 22.15 -41.43
C LEU A 208 0.06 21.03 -40.63
N ARG A 209 0.88 20.28 -39.91
CA ARG A 209 0.46 19.33 -38.88
C ARG A 209 1.24 19.59 -37.60
N VAL A 210 0.60 19.32 -36.48
CA VAL A 210 1.21 19.32 -35.16
C VAL A 210 1.23 17.91 -34.59
N GLN A 211 2.34 17.54 -33.98
CA GLN A 211 2.49 16.29 -33.23
C GLN A 211 2.98 16.61 -31.82
N LEU A 212 2.33 15.99 -30.82
CA LEU A 212 2.82 15.95 -29.45
C LEU A 212 3.43 14.58 -29.21
N SER A 213 4.60 14.56 -28.57
CA SER A 213 5.27 13.33 -28.18
C SER A 213 5.98 13.51 -26.85
N VAL A 214 6.16 12.43 -26.11
CA VAL A 214 7.00 12.43 -24.93
C VAL A 214 8.44 12.15 -25.35
N GLN A 215 9.37 12.98 -24.92
CA GLN A 215 10.79 12.81 -25.16
C GLN A 215 11.44 12.28 -23.88
N VAL A 216 12.13 11.16 -24.05
CA VAL A 216 12.90 10.54 -22.98
C VAL A 216 14.34 11.04 -23.05
N SER A 217 14.90 11.41 -21.91
CA SER A 217 16.28 11.84 -21.81
C SER A 217 17.24 10.65 -21.90
N SER A 218 18.49 10.90 -22.28
CA SER A 218 19.50 9.83 -22.39
C SER A 218 19.77 9.13 -21.06
N SER A 219 19.63 9.81 -19.93
CA SER A 219 19.76 9.21 -18.60
C SER A 219 18.69 8.15 -18.34
N TRP A 220 17.45 8.40 -18.75
CA TRP A 220 16.37 7.42 -18.64
C TRP A 220 16.65 6.16 -19.45
N GLN A 221 17.13 6.30 -20.68
CA GLN A 221 17.50 5.14 -21.51
C GLN A 221 18.66 4.35 -20.87
N GLN A 222 19.66 5.04 -20.32
CA GLN A 222 20.80 4.40 -19.63
C GLN A 222 20.39 3.68 -18.34
N ASP A 223 19.53 4.30 -17.54
CA ASP A 223 19.02 3.70 -16.31
C ASP A 223 18.05 2.54 -16.63
N ALA A 224 17.21 2.66 -17.67
CA ALA A 224 16.35 1.59 -18.15
C ALA A 224 17.16 0.39 -18.64
N GLU A 225 18.28 0.63 -19.33
CA GLU A 225 19.21 -0.42 -19.72
C GLU A 225 19.77 -1.15 -18.50
N GLN A 226 20.20 -0.43 -17.47
CA GLN A 226 20.70 -1.05 -16.24
C GLN A 226 19.61 -1.86 -15.52
N VAL A 227 18.37 -1.34 -15.48
CA VAL A 227 17.22 -2.08 -14.92
C VAL A 227 16.95 -3.35 -15.74
N TYR A 228 17.00 -3.27 -17.07
CA TYR A 228 16.84 -4.43 -17.95
C TYR A 228 17.91 -5.50 -17.68
N GLN A 229 19.19 -5.12 -17.57
CA GLN A 229 20.27 -6.07 -17.29
C GLN A 229 20.09 -6.74 -15.93
N ARG A 230 19.76 -5.99 -14.87
CA ARG A 230 19.47 -6.56 -13.54
C ARG A 230 18.26 -7.48 -13.55
N LEU A 231 17.20 -7.14 -14.31
CA LEU A 231 16.06 -8.02 -14.50
C LEU A 231 16.50 -9.32 -15.17
N CYS A 232 17.28 -9.27 -16.25
CA CYS A 232 17.82 -10.46 -16.90
C CYS A 232 18.63 -11.33 -15.94
N GLU A 233 19.47 -10.75 -15.10
CA GLU A 233 20.26 -11.47 -14.07
C GLU A 233 19.35 -12.18 -13.06
N VAL A 234 18.33 -11.50 -12.53
CA VAL A 234 17.39 -12.08 -11.55
C VAL A 234 16.48 -13.14 -12.18
N MET A 235 16.15 -12.99 -13.46
CA MET A 235 15.26 -13.91 -14.17
C MET A 235 15.96 -15.13 -14.72
N ARG A 236 17.28 -15.08 -14.96
CA ARG A 236 18.00 -16.22 -15.51
C ARG A 236 18.02 -17.39 -14.53
N LEU A 237 17.70 -18.58 -15.04
CA LEU A 237 17.79 -19.84 -14.31
C LEU A 237 18.86 -20.73 -14.96
N GLN A 238 19.32 -21.74 -14.22
CA GLN A 238 20.20 -22.78 -14.75
C GLN A 238 19.34 -23.95 -15.24
N PRO A 239 19.24 -24.19 -16.55
CA PRO A 239 18.50 -25.34 -17.08
C PRO A 239 19.32 -26.62 -17.00
N ASP A 240 18.64 -27.76 -16.78
CA ASP A 240 19.23 -29.08 -16.96
C ASP A 240 19.33 -29.41 -18.46
N GLU A 241 20.49 -29.90 -18.90
CA GLU A 241 20.76 -30.16 -20.32
C GLU A 241 19.92 -31.32 -20.88
N ALA A 242 19.69 -32.37 -20.09
CA ALA A 242 18.94 -33.55 -20.53
C ALA A 242 17.44 -33.22 -20.63
N GLU A 243 16.90 -32.53 -19.63
CA GLU A 243 15.52 -32.05 -19.66
C GLU A 243 15.30 -31.06 -20.83
N THR A 244 16.24 -30.15 -21.04
CA THR A 244 16.19 -29.18 -22.15
C THR A 244 16.15 -29.88 -23.50
N ALA A 245 17.03 -30.86 -23.74
CA ALA A 245 17.04 -31.63 -24.98
C ALA A 245 15.72 -32.37 -25.21
N GLN A 246 15.15 -32.96 -24.15
CA GLN A 246 13.85 -33.61 -24.22
C GLN A 246 12.72 -32.62 -24.58
N TRP A 247 12.69 -31.45 -23.96
CA TRP A 247 11.69 -30.43 -24.24
C TRP A 247 11.79 -29.90 -25.66
N LEU A 248 13.00 -29.66 -26.17
CA LEU A 248 13.23 -29.24 -27.55
C LEU A 248 12.73 -30.27 -28.56
N ALA A 249 13.03 -31.55 -28.33
CA ALA A 249 12.56 -32.64 -29.20
C ALA A 249 11.03 -32.79 -29.17
N GLY A 250 10.40 -32.51 -28.01
CA GLY A 250 8.96 -32.64 -27.80
C GLY A 250 8.14 -31.37 -28.08
N LEU A 251 8.76 -30.24 -28.44
CA LEU A 251 8.03 -28.99 -28.64
C LEU A 251 7.43 -28.91 -30.06
N GLN A 252 6.12 -28.77 -30.15
CA GLN A 252 5.42 -28.58 -31.43
C GLN A 252 4.40 -27.44 -31.31
N ASN A 253 4.46 -26.47 -32.22
CA ASN A 253 3.58 -25.29 -32.23
C ASN A 253 3.52 -24.56 -30.87
N GLY A 254 4.68 -24.45 -30.20
CA GLY A 254 4.79 -23.81 -28.88
C GLY A 254 4.26 -24.66 -27.71
N ARG A 255 3.95 -25.94 -27.92
CA ARG A 255 3.42 -26.84 -26.89
C ARG A 255 4.38 -27.98 -26.59
N PHE A 256 4.60 -28.27 -25.31
CA PHE A 256 5.38 -29.42 -24.89
C PHE A 256 4.53 -30.70 -24.97
N ALA A 257 5.03 -31.73 -25.63
CA ALA A 257 4.28 -32.96 -25.90
C ALA A 257 3.82 -33.72 -24.63
N ASP A 258 4.53 -33.56 -23.52
CA ASP A 258 4.25 -34.22 -22.25
C ASP A 258 3.29 -33.44 -21.33
N ILE A 259 2.95 -32.18 -21.68
CA ILE A 259 1.98 -31.39 -20.94
C ILE A 259 0.57 -31.59 -21.51
N ARG A 260 -0.36 -31.98 -20.64
CA ARG A 260 -1.79 -32.04 -20.97
C ARG A 260 -2.41 -30.67 -20.80
N TYR A 261 -2.51 -29.93 -21.90
CA TYR A 261 -3.07 -28.59 -21.88
C TYR A 261 -4.59 -28.62 -21.70
N PRO A 262 -5.15 -27.61 -21.00
CA PRO A 262 -6.59 -27.54 -20.81
C PRO A 262 -7.37 -27.32 -22.11
N THR A 263 -8.56 -27.94 -22.21
CA THR A 263 -9.39 -27.94 -23.43
C THR A 263 -10.53 -26.92 -23.41
N SER A 264 -10.89 -26.38 -22.25
CA SER A 264 -11.95 -25.34 -22.12
C SER A 264 -11.38 -23.93 -22.03
N ALA A 265 -12.21 -22.91 -22.26
CA ALA A 265 -11.75 -21.53 -22.21
C ALA A 265 -11.49 -21.03 -20.77
N ARG A 266 -12.18 -21.59 -19.75
CA ARG A 266 -12.09 -21.18 -18.33
C ARG A 266 -11.68 -22.33 -17.43
N GLN A 267 -10.53 -22.20 -16.76
CA GLN A 267 -9.85 -23.28 -16.04
C GLN A 267 -9.81 -23.12 -14.53
N ALA A 268 -10.09 -24.21 -13.82
CA ALA A 268 -9.82 -24.33 -12.38
C ALA A 268 -8.44 -24.93 -12.09
N ASP A 269 -8.01 -25.89 -12.92
CA ASP A 269 -6.65 -26.45 -12.87
C ASP A 269 -5.73 -25.65 -13.80
N VAL A 270 -4.73 -25.01 -13.19
CA VAL A 270 -3.79 -24.11 -13.85
C VAL A 270 -2.35 -24.62 -13.81
N ASP A 271 -2.11 -25.77 -13.16
CA ASP A 271 -0.76 -26.34 -12.98
C ASP A 271 -0.06 -26.61 -14.32
N PRO A 272 -0.75 -27.13 -15.37
CA PRO A 272 -0.14 -27.31 -16.69
C PRO A 272 0.38 -26.00 -17.30
N LEU A 273 -0.29 -24.88 -17.03
CA LEU A 273 0.09 -23.56 -17.55
C LEU A 273 1.31 -23.00 -16.80
N TYR A 274 1.38 -23.18 -15.48
CA TYR A 274 2.58 -22.83 -14.70
C TYR A 274 3.79 -23.64 -15.17
N LEU A 275 3.64 -24.97 -15.29
CA LEU A 275 4.71 -25.83 -15.77
C LEU A 275 5.20 -25.44 -17.18
N HIS A 276 4.26 -25.10 -18.08
CA HIS A 276 4.61 -24.60 -19.40
C HIS A 276 5.46 -23.33 -19.34
N LEU A 277 5.08 -22.35 -18.53
CA LEU A 277 5.81 -21.08 -18.41
C LEU A 277 7.14 -21.22 -17.68
N GLU A 278 7.24 -22.12 -16.70
CA GLU A 278 8.48 -22.47 -16.02
C GLU A 278 9.52 -23.03 -17.00
N ARG A 279 9.14 -24.04 -17.80
CA ARG A 279 10.01 -24.59 -18.86
C ARG A 279 10.36 -23.55 -19.91
N THR A 280 9.40 -22.68 -20.26
CA THR A 280 9.63 -21.58 -21.19
C THR A 280 10.72 -20.62 -20.68
N ARG A 281 10.72 -20.28 -19.38
CA ARG A 281 11.76 -19.46 -18.75
C ARG A 281 13.12 -20.17 -18.73
N LEU A 282 13.16 -21.47 -18.47
CA LEU A 282 14.40 -22.26 -18.52
C LEU A 282 15.00 -22.28 -19.93
N LEU A 283 14.17 -22.50 -20.96
CA LEU A 283 14.59 -22.40 -22.35
C LEU A 283 15.05 -20.98 -22.72
N ALA A 284 14.36 -19.94 -22.25
CA ALA A 284 14.77 -18.55 -22.46
C ALA A 284 16.09 -18.20 -21.74
N SER A 285 16.46 -18.94 -20.70
CA SER A 285 17.72 -18.76 -19.97
C SER A 285 18.92 -19.37 -20.70
N CYS A 286 18.68 -20.25 -21.68
CA CYS A 286 19.71 -20.83 -22.52
C CYS A 286 20.27 -19.79 -23.53
N SER A 287 21.56 -19.89 -23.87
CA SER A 287 22.20 -19.03 -24.86
C SER A 287 22.07 -19.52 -26.31
N ASP A 288 21.56 -20.74 -26.54
CA ASP A 288 21.46 -21.35 -27.87
C ASP A 288 20.25 -20.84 -28.67
N ALA A 289 20.41 -20.79 -30.00
CA ALA A 289 19.39 -20.33 -30.94
C ALA A 289 18.15 -21.24 -30.96
N ALA A 290 18.32 -22.57 -30.80
CA ALA A 290 17.17 -23.49 -30.76
C ALA A 290 16.33 -23.26 -29.50
N CYS A 291 16.99 -23.09 -28.34
CA CYS A 291 16.32 -22.80 -27.08
C CYS A 291 15.56 -21.46 -27.09
N THR A 292 16.22 -20.38 -27.53
CA THR A 292 15.57 -19.06 -27.57
C THR A 292 14.41 -19.02 -28.57
N LYS A 293 14.53 -19.73 -29.71
CA LYS A 293 13.40 -19.93 -30.64
C LYS A 293 12.26 -20.72 -30.00
N ALA A 294 12.55 -21.84 -29.36
CA ALA A 294 11.57 -22.69 -28.68
C ALA A 294 10.83 -21.92 -27.56
N ALA A 295 11.55 -21.14 -26.76
CA ALA A 295 10.96 -20.29 -25.73
C ALA A 295 10.04 -19.20 -26.33
N ALA A 296 10.45 -18.57 -27.43
CA ALA A 296 9.60 -17.61 -28.12
C ALA A 296 8.33 -18.26 -28.70
N ASP A 297 8.45 -19.45 -29.30
CA ASP A 297 7.30 -20.23 -29.81
C ASP A 297 6.31 -20.54 -28.67
N ALA A 298 6.82 -20.96 -27.51
CA ALA A 298 6.04 -21.26 -26.33
C ALA A 298 5.31 -20.02 -25.75
N LEU A 299 6.00 -18.88 -25.59
CA LEU A 299 5.37 -17.65 -25.10
C LEU A 299 4.28 -17.14 -26.05
N VAL A 300 4.52 -17.17 -27.36
CA VAL A 300 3.54 -16.75 -28.36
C VAL A 300 2.31 -17.66 -28.31
N PHE A 301 2.50 -18.97 -28.18
CA PHE A 301 1.40 -19.91 -27.98
C PHE A 301 0.58 -19.57 -26.72
N TYR A 302 1.25 -19.38 -25.58
CA TYR A 302 0.56 -19.06 -24.32
C TYR A 302 -0.26 -17.76 -24.42
N ALA A 303 0.36 -16.68 -24.91
CA ALA A 303 -0.30 -15.37 -25.02
C ALA A 303 -1.48 -15.40 -26.00
N SER A 304 -1.31 -16.02 -27.17
CA SER A 304 -2.37 -16.13 -28.19
C SER A 304 -3.52 -17.05 -27.76
N SER A 305 -3.26 -18.02 -26.89
CA SER A 305 -4.30 -18.90 -26.33
C SER A 305 -5.22 -18.17 -25.34
N ASN A 306 -4.74 -17.09 -24.71
CA ASN A 306 -5.51 -16.22 -23.81
C ASN A 306 -6.41 -16.99 -22.81
N TYR A 307 -5.84 -17.99 -22.13
CA TYR A 307 -6.56 -18.83 -21.17
C TYR A 307 -7.26 -18.00 -20.09
N GLN A 308 -8.52 -18.32 -19.81
CA GLN A 308 -9.27 -17.76 -18.69
C GLN A 308 -9.19 -18.68 -17.48
N THR A 309 -9.26 -18.12 -16.27
CA THR A 309 -9.20 -18.88 -15.01
C THR A 309 -10.46 -18.65 -14.18
N THR A 310 -10.80 -19.59 -13.30
CA THR A 310 -11.91 -19.43 -12.36
C THR A 310 -11.58 -18.42 -11.26
N ASN A 311 -10.32 -18.42 -10.80
CA ASN A 311 -9.75 -17.42 -9.92
C ASN A 311 -8.91 -16.41 -10.73
N TRP A 312 -9.30 -15.14 -10.70
CA TRP A 312 -8.65 -14.05 -11.45
C TRP A 312 -7.15 -13.94 -11.16
N TRP A 313 -6.74 -14.23 -9.91
CA TRP A 313 -5.36 -14.08 -9.44
C TRP A 313 -4.38 -14.90 -10.27
N HIS A 314 -4.75 -16.11 -10.70
CA HIS A 314 -3.87 -16.93 -11.52
C HIS A 314 -3.56 -16.28 -12.87
N ARG A 315 -4.58 -15.76 -13.56
CA ARG A 315 -4.39 -15.12 -14.87
C ARG A 315 -3.62 -13.80 -14.75
N GLN A 316 -4.05 -12.94 -13.83
CA GLN A 316 -3.60 -11.56 -13.77
C GLN A 316 -2.31 -11.36 -12.96
N ILE A 317 -1.99 -12.26 -12.03
CA ILE A 317 -0.77 -12.19 -11.22
C ILE A 317 0.13 -13.39 -11.49
N GLY A 318 -0.30 -14.59 -11.13
CA GLY A 318 0.60 -15.75 -11.09
C GLY A 318 1.19 -16.15 -12.44
N LEU A 319 0.35 -16.39 -13.44
CA LEU A 319 0.77 -16.77 -14.79
C LEU A 319 1.33 -15.57 -15.56
N ALA A 320 0.81 -14.37 -15.36
CA ALA A 320 1.36 -13.15 -15.96
C ALA A 320 2.80 -12.90 -15.50
N ARG A 321 3.10 -13.09 -14.21
CA ARG A 321 4.45 -13.03 -13.65
C ARG A 321 5.37 -14.11 -14.20
N ALA A 322 4.86 -15.34 -14.37
CA ALA A 322 5.65 -16.43 -14.95
C ALA A 322 5.98 -16.16 -16.44
N ALA A 323 5.02 -15.65 -17.21
CA ALA A 323 5.22 -15.32 -18.62
C ALA A 323 6.14 -14.12 -18.82
N SER A 324 6.03 -13.09 -17.97
CA SER A 324 6.87 -11.88 -18.09
C SER A 324 8.35 -12.16 -17.85
N ALA A 325 8.70 -13.14 -17.01
CA ALA A 325 10.08 -13.54 -16.77
C ALA A 325 10.76 -14.08 -18.04
N GLY A 326 10.09 -14.95 -18.79
CA GLY A 326 10.59 -15.45 -20.08
C GLY A 326 10.65 -14.34 -21.14
N LEU A 327 9.66 -13.44 -21.16
CA LEU A 327 9.61 -12.31 -22.09
C LEU A 327 10.83 -11.38 -21.93
N VAL A 328 11.19 -11.03 -20.69
CA VAL A 328 12.35 -10.18 -20.39
C VAL A 328 13.63 -10.79 -20.95
N LEU A 329 13.88 -12.08 -20.71
CA LEU A 329 15.10 -12.76 -21.15
C LEU A 329 15.26 -12.77 -22.69
N LEU A 330 14.16 -12.73 -23.43
CA LEU A 330 14.15 -12.75 -24.90
C LEU A 330 14.05 -11.36 -25.55
N ALA A 331 13.90 -10.29 -24.74
CA ALA A 331 13.49 -8.97 -25.24
C ALA A 331 14.51 -8.30 -26.18
N ASP A 332 15.80 -8.57 -25.97
CA ASP A 332 16.90 -8.07 -26.82
C ASP A 332 17.59 -9.19 -27.63
N GLY A 333 16.89 -10.32 -27.80
CA GLY A 333 17.40 -11.50 -28.49
C GLY A 333 16.99 -11.60 -29.97
N PRO A 334 17.47 -12.64 -30.69
CA PRO A 334 17.18 -12.83 -32.12
C PRO A 334 15.69 -13.04 -32.42
N GLN A 335 14.89 -13.43 -31.43
CA GLN A 335 13.45 -13.66 -31.57
C GLN A 335 12.58 -12.44 -31.24
N ARG A 336 13.18 -11.28 -30.91
CA ARG A 336 12.46 -10.10 -30.40
C ARG A 336 11.25 -9.69 -31.24
N SER A 337 11.37 -9.72 -32.57
CA SER A 337 10.33 -9.24 -33.50
C SER A 337 9.03 -10.04 -33.42
N ARG A 338 9.05 -11.22 -32.80
CA ARG A 338 7.90 -12.13 -32.68
C ARG A 338 7.10 -11.91 -31.39
N LEU A 339 7.62 -11.11 -30.47
CA LEU A 339 7.13 -11.02 -29.09
C LEU A 339 6.21 -9.81 -28.82
N GLY A 340 5.97 -8.95 -29.83
CA GLY A 340 5.10 -7.78 -29.68
C GLY A 340 3.71 -8.12 -29.15
N GLY A 341 3.07 -9.18 -29.66
CA GLY A 341 1.76 -9.62 -29.18
C GLY A 341 1.77 -10.19 -27.75
N VAL A 342 2.92 -10.66 -27.26
CA VAL A 342 3.07 -11.11 -25.86
C VAL A 342 3.11 -9.90 -24.92
N VAL A 343 3.79 -8.82 -25.33
CA VAL A 343 3.77 -7.54 -24.61
C VAL A 343 2.34 -7.01 -24.50
N ASP A 344 1.61 -6.99 -25.62
CA ASP A 344 0.21 -6.50 -25.65
C ASP A 344 -0.71 -7.33 -24.75
N TYR A 345 -0.56 -8.66 -24.75
CA TYR A 345 -1.30 -9.55 -23.87
C TYR A 345 -1.03 -9.24 -22.38
N LEU A 346 0.24 -9.10 -21.98
CA LEU A 346 0.59 -8.83 -20.59
C LEU A 346 0.14 -7.44 -20.13
N GLN A 347 0.29 -6.43 -20.99
CA GLN A 347 -0.20 -5.08 -20.72
C GLN A 347 -1.71 -5.06 -20.45
N ALA A 348 -2.49 -5.80 -21.25
CA ALA A 348 -3.94 -5.93 -21.06
C ALA A 348 -4.32 -6.77 -19.83
N ALA A 349 -3.54 -7.81 -19.52
CA ALA A 349 -3.85 -8.73 -18.42
C ALA A 349 -3.45 -8.20 -17.03
N ALA A 350 -2.37 -7.43 -16.94
CA ALA A 350 -1.73 -7.06 -15.69
C ALA A 350 -1.08 -5.67 -15.75
N ASN A 351 -1.79 -4.65 -15.26
CA ASN A 351 -1.30 -3.28 -15.14
C ASN A 351 -1.80 -2.61 -13.85
N THR A 352 -1.15 -1.52 -13.45
CA THR A 352 -1.45 -0.77 -12.23
C THR A 352 -2.76 0.01 -12.28
N GLY A 353 -3.36 0.18 -13.47
CA GLY A 353 -4.64 0.84 -13.67
C GLY A 353 -5.87 -0.01 -13.33
N LEU A 354 -5.71 -1.28 -12.94
CA LEU A 354 -6.82 -2.19 -12.66
C LEU A 354 -7.53 -1.94 -11.31
N GLY A 355 -7.07 -0.98 -10.51
CA GLY A 355 -7.78 -0.54 -9.30
C GLY A 355 -7.64 -1.45 -8.08
N TYR A 356 -6.55 -2.22 -7.99
CA TYR A 356 -6.25 -3.05 -6.82
C TYR A 356 -5.40 -2.30 -5.78
N THR A 357 -5.23 -2.89 -4.61
CA THR A 357 -4.61 -2.30 -3.42
C THR A 357 -3.52 -3.21 -2.82
N GLY A 358 -2.68 -2.64 -1.96
CA GLY A 358 -1.70 -3.38 -1.15
C GLY A 358 -0.82 -4.34 -1.96
N ALA A 359 -0.74 -5.60 -1.50
CA ALA A 359 0.10 -6.62 -2.11
C ALA A 359 -0.28 -6.95 -3.57
N ASN A 360 -1.58 -6.95 -3.90
CA ASN A 360 -2.03 -7.21 -5.26
C ASN A 360 -1.57 -6.09 -6.21
N GLN A 361 -1.70 -4.83 -5.78
CA GLN A 361 -1.21 -3.68 -6.56
C GLN A 361 0.31 -3.72 -6.73
N ALA A 362 1.04 -4.19 -5.72
CA ALA A 362 2.48 -4.39 -5.82
C ALA A 362 2.81 -5.45 -6.88
N ASP A 363 2.12 -6.60 -6.89
CA ASP A 363 2.31 -7.63 -7.92
C ASP A 363 2.02 -7.10 -9.33
N PHE A 364 0.98 -6.28 -9.51
CA PHE A 364 0.71 -5.61 -10.78
C PHE A 364 1.83 -4.67 -11.20
N ALA A 365 2.35 -3.84 -10.29
CA ALA A 365 3.48 -2.97 -10.58
C ALA A 365 4.73 -3.77 -10.95
N TYR A 366 4.97 -4.91 -10.28
CA TYR A 366 6.09 -5.80 -10.62
C TYR A 366 5.94 -6.35 -12.04
N ILE A 367 4.78 -6.89 -12.39
CA ILE A 367 4.54 -7.43 -13.74
C ILE A 367 4.63 -6.32 -14.80
N GLN A 368 4.11 -5.13 -14.49
CA GLN A 368 4.20 -3.94 -15.33
C GLN A 368 5.63 -3.52 -15.62
N LEU A 369 6.49 -3.49 -14.60
CA LEU A 369 7.92 -3.22 -14.80
C LEU A 369 8.53 -4.18 -15.83
N HIS A 370 8.15 -5.47 -15.83
CA HIS A 370 8.72 -6.47 -16.73
C HIS A 370 8.26 -6.27 -18.17
N TRP A 371 6.94 -6.19 -18.41
CA TRP A 371 6.45 -6.03 -19.78
C TRP A 371 6.76 -4.64 -20.33
N ALA A 372 6.89 -3.62 -19.49
CA ALA A 372 7.26 -2.27 -19.93
C ALA A 372 8.72 -2.23 -20.40
N ILE A 373 9.66 -2.75 -19.59
CA ILE A 373 11.07 -2.84 -19.98
C ILE A 373 11.25 -3.74 -21.21
N ALA A 374 10.57 -4.89 -21.26
CA ALA A 374 10.63 -5.77 -22.43
C ALA A 374 10.00 -5.11 -23.66
N GLY A 375 8.88 -4.41 -23.50
CA GLY A 375 8.20 -3.67 -24.57
C GLY A 375 9.07 -2.58 -25.16
N TRP A 376 9.79 -1.82 -24.32
CA TRP A 376 10.77 -0.84 -24.74
C TRP A 376 11.83 -1.44 -25.68
N LYS A 377 12.40 -2.60 -25.33
CA LYS A 377 13.38 -3.32 -26.16
C LYS A 377 12.78 -3.93 -27.44
N ILE A 378 11.64 -4.61 -27.31
CA ILE A 378 11.01 -5.37 -28.40
C ILE A 378 10.45 -4.44 -29.47
N LYS A 379 9.75 -3.37 -29.05
CA LYS A 379 9.10 -2.43 -29.97
C LYS A 379 9.97 -1.23 -30.34
N GLN A 380 11.12 -1.04 -29.66
CA GLN A 380 12.02 0.09 -29.85
C GLN A 380 11.28 1.44 -29.71
N ASP A 381 10.41 1.51 -28.70
CA ASP A 381 9.54 2.65 -28.43
C ASP A 381 9.75 3.13 -26.99
N ASP A 382 10.33 4.33 -26.87
CA ASP A 382 10.62 4.99 -25.60
C ASP A 382 9.36 5.34 -24.80
N SER A 383 8.17 5.32 -25.42
CA SER A 383 6.90 5.51 -24.71
C SER A 383 6.70 4.47 -23.60
N TYR A 384 7.27 3.26 -23.72
CA TYR A 384 7.20 2.24 -22.67
C TYR A 384 7.93 2.62 -21.38
N LEU A 385 8.90 3.54 -21.43
CA LEU A 385 9.62 3.97 -20.22
C LEU A 385 8.73 4.79 -19.28
N SER A 386 7.66 5.41 -19.80
CA SER A 386 6.63 6.00 -18.96
C SER A 386 5.87 4.96 -18.11
N GLN A 387 5.64 3.76 -18.66
CA GLN A 387 4.96 2.65 -17.97
C GLN A 387 5.85 2.07 -16.88
N VAL A 388 7.18 2.10 -17.07
CA VAL A 388 8.17 1.82 -16.02
C VAL A 388 8.02 2.83 -14.89
N ALA A 389 7.99 4.13 -15.20
CA ALA A 389 7.84 5.17 -14.20
C ALA A 389 6.52 5.07 -13.41
N GLU A 390 5.42 4.72 -14.06
CA GLU A 390 4.13 4.50 -13.40
C GLU A 390 4.19 3.33 -12.38
N ALA A 391 4.84 2.22 -12.75
CA ALA A 391 5.07 1.11 -11.82
C ALA A 391 5.94 1.53 -10.63
N VAL A 392 7.01 2.30 -10.88
CA VAL A 392 7.89 2.84 -9.83
C VAL A 392 7.12 3.76 -8.89
N GLN A 393 6.34 4.70 -9.41
CA GLN A 393 5.52 5.61 -8.60
C GLN A 393 4.48 4.86 -7.78
N THR A 394 3.84 3.85 -8.37
CA THR A 394 2.90 2.98 -7.66
C THR A 394 3.57 2.30 -6.47
N VAL A 395 4.77 1.72 -6.67
CA VAL A 395 5.53 1.09 -5.58
C VAL A 395 5.98 2.11 -4.53
N SER A 396 6.43 3.29 -4.92
CA SER A 396 6.77 4.37 -3.97
C SER A 396 5.57 4.72 -3.09
N ARG A 397 4.37 4.88 -3.66
CA ARG A 397 3.14 5.13 -2.88
C ARG A 397 2.79 3.99 -1.93
N LEU A 398 2.94 2.74 -2.36
CA LEU A 398 2.67 1.56 -1.52
C LEU A 398 3.62 1.43 -0.32
N CYS A 399 4.74 2.15 -0.31
CA CYS A 399 5.62 2.23 0.85
C CYS A 399 5.05 3.14 1.95
N LEU A 400 4.12 4.05 1.62
CA LEU A 400 3.63 5.07 2.52
C LEU A 400 2.44 4.55 3.36
N PRO A 401 2.22 5.12 4.57
CA PRO A 401 1.06 4.77 5.36
C PRO A 401 -0.26 5.15 4.69
N VAL A 402 -1.27 4.29 4.79
CA VAL A 402 -2.63 4.52 4.29
C VAL A 402 -3.62 4.80 5.41
N SER A 403 -4.61 5.66 5.15
CA SER A 403 -5.76 5.90 6.03
C SER A 403 -6.92 4.95 5.72
N LEU A 404 -7.84 4.78 6.67
CA LEU A 404 -8.98 3.87 6.49
C LEU A 404 -9.97 4.43 5.45
N ALA A 405 -10.19 5.75 5.44
CA ALA A 405 -11.01 6.44 4.45
C ALA A 405 -10.25 6.86 3.18
N GLY A 406 -9.00 6.41 3.02
CA GLY A 406 -8.18 6.68 1.84
C GLY A 406 -8.64 5.91 0.60
N ALA A 407 -8.00 6.18 -0.54
CA ALA A 407 -8.29 5.49 -1.80
C ALA A 407 -8.06 3.97 -1.70
N GLU A 408 -7.12 3.57 -0.83
CA GLU A 408 -6.76 2.19 -0.55
C GLU A 408 -7.66 1.53 0.52
N GLN A 409 -8.63 2.26 1.07
CA GLN A 409 -9.59 1.76 2.07
C GLN A 409 -8.91 1.10 3.28
N GLY A 410 -7.77 1.65 3.70
CA GLY A 410 -6.95 1.14 4.80
C GLY A 410 -6.14 -0.12 4.47
N GLU A 411 -6.08 -0.58 3.23
CA GLU A 411 -5.26 -1.73 2.83
C GLU A 411 -3.83 -1.31 2.46
N GLY A 412 -2.87 -1.74 3.26
CA GLY A 412 -1.49 -1.27 3.19
C GLY A 412 -0.84 -1.14 4.56
N ILE A 413 0.33 -0.51 4.58
CA ILE A 413 1.03 -0.15 5.82
C ILE A 413 0.19 0.91 6.52
N ARG A 414 -0.07 0.76 7.81
CA ARG A 414 -0.84 1.71 8.62
C ARG A 414 0.11 2.64 9.36
N VAL A 415 -0.42 3.76 9.85
CA VAL A 415 0.36 4.79 10.58
C VAL A 415 0.91 4.31 11.92
N ASP A 416 0.36 3.25 12.50
CA ASP A 416 0.89 2.56 13.68
C ASP A 416 1.93 1.46 13.32
N HIS A 417 2.29 1.35 12.03
CA HIS A 417 3.17 0.34 11.46
C HIS A 417 2.63 -1.09 11.50
N SER A 418 1.33 -1.28 11.73
CA SER A 418 0.65 -2.52 11.33
C SER A 418 0.42 -2.56 9.82
N PHE A 419 -0.08 -3.67 9.31
CA PHE A 419 -0.40 -3.83 7.90
C PHE A 419 -1.76 -4.51 7.75
N SER A 420 -2.62 -3.96 6.91
CA SER A 420 -3.96 -4.50 6.68
C SER A 420 -4.17 -4.90 5.22
N GLN A 421 -4.97 -5.94 4.99
CA GLN A 421 -5.41 -6.36 3.66
C GLN A 421 -6.73 -7.12 3.79
N HIS A 422 -7.56 -7.07 2.76
CA HIS A 422 -8.90 -7.64 2.74
C HIS A 422 -9.76 -7.03 3.84
N ASN A 423 -9.82 -5.70 3.88
CA ASN A 423 -10.72 -5.02 4.80
C ASN A 423 -12.16 -5.23 4.32
N PRO A 424 -13.02 -5.99 5.01
CA PRO A 424 -14.39 -6.17 4.54
C PRO A 424 -15.17 -4.86 4.63
N ALA A 425 -16.08 -4.67 3.68
CA ALA A 425 -16.90 -3.47 3.54
C ALA A 425 -18.41 -3.77 3.48
N PRO A 426 -18.99 -4.54 4.43
CA PRO A 426 -20.43 -4.81 4.42
C PRO A 426 -21.20 -3.48 4.45
N GLU A 427 -22.10 -3.29 3.49
CA GLU A 427 -22.96 -2.10 3.41
C GLU A 427 -22.16 -0.77 3.40
N GLY A 428 -20.90 -0.80 2.96
CA GLY A 428 -20.02 0.37 2.88
C GLY A 428 -19.25 0.70 4.16
N ALA A 429 -19.43 -0.03 5.27
CA ALA A 429 -18.65 0.15 6.50
C ALA A 429 -17.35 -0.66 6.45
N LEU A 430 -16.19 0.00 6.52
CA LEU A 430 -14.88 -0.64 6.45
C LEU A 430 -14.39 -1.15 7.81
N TYR A 431 -13.87 -2.38 7.83
CA TYR A 431 -13.26 -2.98 9.02
C TYR A 431 -11.81 -3.38 8.72
N SER A 432 -10.88 -2.98 9.58
CA SER A 432 -9.45 -3.28 9.39
C SER A 432 -9.13 -4.75 9.71
N GLN A 433 -8.44 -5.43 8.81
CA GLN A 433 -7.98 -6.81 8.98
C GLN A 433 -6.44 -6.89 8.94
N LEU A 434 -5.84 -7.33 10.05
CA LEU A 434 -4.39 -7.45 10.23
C LEU A 434 -3.79 -8.59 9.39
N TYR A 435 -2.71 -8.32 8.63
CA TYR A 435 -2.18 -9.28 7.65
C TYR A 435 -0.66 -9.17 7.36
N ALA A 436 0.10 -8.66 8.32
CA ALA A 436 1.50 -8.27 8.11
C ALA A 436 2.44 -9.42 7.66
N ALA A 437 2.21 -10.66 8.10
CA ALA A 437 3.14 -11.77 7.88
C ALA A 437 2.91 -12.57 6.58
N THR A 438 1.85 -12.27 5.83
CA THR A 438 1.59 -12.94 4.54
C THR A 438 1.32 -11.93 3.42
N TYR A 439 0.21 -11.20 3.39
CA TYR A 439 0.05 -10.13 2.39
C TYR A 439 1.09 -9.02 2.59
N GLY A 440 1.42 -8.65 3.83
CA GLY A 440 2.53 -7.72 4.09
C GLY A 440 3.89 -8.27 3.66
N PHE A 441 4.10 -9.58 3.77
CA PHE A 441 5.28 -10.27 3.25
C PHE A 441 5.35 -10.26 1.71
N VAL A 442 4.22 -10.50 1.03
CA VAL A 442 4.11 -10.41 -0.44
C VAL A 442 4.44 -8.99 -0.90
N LEU A 443 3.85 -7.97 -0.25
CA LEU A 443 4.17 -6.57 -0.51
C LEU A 443 5.68 -6.33 -0.38
N LEU A 444 6.27 -6.68 0.76
CA LEU A 444 7.70 -6.42 1.02
C LEU A 444 8.62 -7.12 0.03
N ASN A 445 8.30 -8.35 -0.40
CA ASN A 445 9.08 -9.01 -1.45
C ASN A 445 9.14 -8.18 -2.71
N THR A 446 8.03 -7.56 -3.10
CA THR A 446 7.98 -6.67 -4.26
C THR A 446 8.70 -5.35 -3.99
N LEU A 447 8.48 -4.70 -2.85
CA LEU A 447 9.16 -3.44 -2.50
C LEU A 447 10.69 -3.61 -2.52
N PHE A 448 11.19 -4.69 -1.93
CA PHE A 448 12.62 -5.00 -1.92
C PHE A 448 13.16 -5.42 -3.29
N ALA A 449 12.36 -6.11 -4.11
CA ALA A 449 12.74 -6.39 -5.49
C ALA A 449 12.94 -5.08 -6.27
N PHE A 450 12.00 -4.13 -6.15
CA PHE A 450 12.14 -2.80 -6.75
C PHE A 450 13.38 -2.06 -6.22
N LYS A 451 13.62 -2.08 -4.91
CA LYS A 451 14.80 -1.43 -4.32
C LYS A 451 16.13 -1.94 -4.89
N VAL A 452 16.21 -3.24 -5.21
CA VAL A 452 17.41 -3.87 -5.78
C VAL A 452 17.49 -3.64 -7.31
N LEU A 453 16.37 -3.73 -8.01
CA LEU A 453 16.33 -3.64 -9.47
C LEU A 453 16.56 -2.21 -9.97
N LEU A 454 16.01 -1.21 -9.27
CA LEU A 454 15.94 0.16 -9.76
C LEU A 454 17.24 0.94 -9.50
N THR A 455 17.50 1.94 -10.34
CA THR A 455 18.70 2.78 -10.29
C THR A 455 18.43 4.14 -10.93
N GLY A 456 19.28 5.11 -10.62
CA GLY A 456 19.24 6.46 -11.19
C GLY A 456 17.85 7.09 -11.10
N VAL A 457 17.30 7.55 -12.23
CA VAL A 457 15.99 8.22 -12.30
C VAL A 457 14.81 7.35 -11.86
N PHE A 458 14.96 6.02 -11.88
CA PHE A 458 13.92 5.09 -11.45
C PHE A 458 14.06 4.67 -9.98
N SER A 459 15.05 5.17 -9.25
CA SER A 459 15.24 4.80 -7.84
C SER A 459 14.01 5.14 -7.00
N LEU A 460 13.67 4.27 -6.04
CA LEU A 460 12.62 4.58 -5.07
C LEU A 460 12.95 5.86 -4.31
N GLU A 461 11.91 6.65 -4.01
CA GLU A 461 12.07 7.87 -3.25
C GLU A 461 12.65 7.59 -1.86
N ARG A 462 13.51 8.49 -1.34
CA ARG A 462 14.14 8.31 -0.02
C ARG A 462 13.13 8.10 1.09
N GLU A 463 12.00 8.82 1.04
CA GLU A 463 10.95 8.68 2.05
C GLU A 463 10.22 7.33 1.95
N SER A 464 10.09 6.78 0.75
CA SER A 464 9.57 5.41 0.55
C SER A 464 10.48 4.38 1.21
N VAL A 465 11.80 4.46 0.98
CA VAL A 465 12.79 3.57 1.61
C VAL A 465 12.77 3.68 3.14
N ARG A 466 12.68 4.90 3.67
CA ARG A 466 12.56 5.14 5.11
C ARG A 466 11.28 4.55 5.71
N ASN A 467 10.15 4.60 4.99
CA ASN A 467 8.92 3.98 5.47
C ASN A 467 8.99 2.45 5.45
N ILE A 468 9.63 1.83 4.45
CA ILE A 468 9.91 0.38 4.46
C ILE A 468 10.74 0.02 5.70
N GLU A 469 11.80 0.79 5.98
CA GLU A 469 12.63 0.57 7.16
C GLU A 469 11.81 0.71 8.46
N ARG A 470 10.99 1.75 8.59
CA ARG A 470 10.10 1.90 9.75
C ARG A 470 9.12 0.75 9.87
N PHE A 471 8.52 0.27 8.80
CA PHE A 471 7.63 -0.90 8.85
C PHE A 471 8.37 -2.17 9.30
N MET A 472 9.63 -2.36 8.86
CA MET A 472 10.47 -3.46 9.33
C MET A 472 10.70 -3.39 10.84
N VAL A 473 11.25 -2.28 11.34
CA VAL A 473 11.69 -2.18 12.75
C VAL A 473 10.57 -1.85 13.72
N GLN A 474 9.50 -1.21 13.24
CA GLN A 474 8.36 -0.81 14.06
C GLN A 474 7.12 -1.71 13.90
N GLY A 475 7.02 -2.45 12.80
CA GLY A 475 5.99 -3.46 12.57
C GLY A 475 6.53 -4.86 12.77
N LEU A 476 7.10 -5.44 11.71
CA LEU A 476 7.47 -6.86 11.65
C LEU A 476 8.35 -7.34 12.81
N GLY A 477 9.34 -6.54 13.23
CA GLY A 477 10.22 -6.87 14.36
C GLY A 477 9.49 -7.15 15.69
N TRP A 478 8.26 -6.67 15.82
CA TRP A 478 7.37 -6.85 16.97
C TRP A 478 6.23 -7.85 16.72
N PHE A 479 6.19 -8.49 15.55
CA PHE A 479 5.17 -9.49 15.21
C PHE A 479 5.71 -10.92 15.23
N ALA A 480 6.90 -11.14 15.79
CA ALA A 480 7.58 -12.42 15.69
C ALA A 480 8.45 -12.69 16.91
N GLN A 481 8.56 -13.97 17.28
CA GLN A 481 9.43 -14.45 18.35
C GLN A 481 10.04 -15.80 17.96
N SER A 482 11.31 -16.01 18.27
CA SER A 482 11.99 -17.31 18.14
C SER A 482 11.82 -17.99 16.77
N GLY A 483 12.03 -17.24 15.69
CA GLY A 483 12.01 -17.76 14.32
C GLY A 483 10.66 -17.68 13.59
N PHE A 484 9.55 -17.40 14.28
CA PHE A 484 8.20 -17.45 13.71
C PHE A 484 7.40 -16.17 13.97
N TYR A 485 6.51 -15.84 13.02
CA TYR A 485 5.51 -14.81 13.21
C TYR A 485 4.39 -15.27 14.15
N ASP A 486 3.76 -14.31 14.79
CA ASP A 486 2.49 -14.48 15.48
C ASP A 486 1.38 -14.91 14.51
N PHE A 487 0.39 -15.65 15.01
CA PHE A 487 -0.70 -16.16 14.19
C PHE A 487 -1.69 -15.08 13.77
N HIS A 488 -1.90 -14.03 14.58
CA HIS A 488 -2.89 -12.99 14.27
C HIS A 488 -2.50 -12.16 13.05
N VAL A 489 -1.21 -12.06 12.74
CA VAL A 489 -0.71 -11.36 11.55
C VAL A 489 -0.67 -12.21 10.27
N CYS A 490 -1.07 -13.49 10.35
CA CYS A 490 -1.02 -14.43 9.24
C CYS A 490 -2.36 -14.59 8.50
N GLY A 491 -3.46 -14.06 9.03
CA GLY A 491 -4.81 -14.25 8.49
C GLY A 491 -5.16 -15.74 8.30
N ARG A 492 -5.76 -16.10 7.15
CA ARG A 492 -6.18 -17.49 6.89
C ARG A 492 -5.02 -18.50 6.77
N ALA A 493 -3.79 -18.01 6.59
CA ALA A 493 -2.60 -18.86 6.48
C ALA A 493 -2.24 -19.59 7.78
N ILE A 494 -2.85 -19.24 8.92
CA ILE A 494 -2.77 -20.04 10.15
C ILE A 494 -3.12 -21.52 9.91
N SER A 495 -3.94 -21.80 8.89
CA SER A 495 -4.34 -23.15 8.47
C SER A 495 -3.34 -23.85 7.53
N ARG A 496 -2.15 -23.27 7.30
CA ARG A 496 -1.06 -23.82 6.47
C ARG A 496 0.19 -24.20 7.27
N GLY A 497 0.29 -23.76 8.53
CA GLY A 497 1.50 -23.89 9.34
C GLY A 497 1.89 -22.58 10.02
N MET A 498 3.01 -22.57 10.73
CA MET A 498 3.63 -21.32 11.22
C MET A 498 4.51 -20.70 10.14
N GLU A 499 4.34 -19.40 9.91
CA GLU A 499 5.17 -18.64 8.98
C GLU A 499 6.48 -18.21 9.64
N GLY A 500 7.60 -18.42 8.94
CA GLY A 500 8.94 -18.05 9.41
C GLY A 500 9.38 -16.68 8.89
N HIS A 501 10.36 -16.06 9.56
CA HIS A 501 10.83 -14.70 9.22
C HIS A 501 12.26 -14.61 8.65
N ARG A 502 12.80 -15.72 8.11
CA ARG A 502 14.17 -15.75 7.56
C ARG A 502 14.45 -14.69 6.48
N SER A 503 13.44 -14.28 5.72
CA SER A 503 13.58 -13.25 4.68
C SER A 503 14.03 -11.90 5.22
N TRP A 504 13.84 -11.61 6.52
CA TRP A 504 14.33 -10.38 7.15
C TRP A 504 15.83 -10.21 6.95
N ALA A 505 16.63 -11.28 6.99
CA ALA A 505 18.08 -11.17 6.85
C ALA A 505 18.47 -10.48 5.53
N ARG A 506 17.89 -10.93 4.41
CA ARG A 506 18.12 -10.34 3.09
C ARG A 506 17.61 -8.91 2.99
N TRP A 507 16.42 -8.64 3.54
CA TRP A 507 15.83 -7.30 3.55
C TRP A 507 16.65 -6.30 4.37
N CYS A 508 17.12 -6.72 5.55
CA CYS A 508 18.03 -5.93 6.37
C CYS A 508 19.36 -5.66 5.65
N ASP A 509 19.91 -6.61 4.91
CA ASP A 509 21.13 -6.39 4.10
C ASP A 509 20.93 -5.31 3.04
N VAL A 510 19.78 -5.29 2.36
CA VAL A 510 19.45 -4.24 1.39
C VAL A 510 19.36 -2.87 2.05
N LEU A 511 18.72 -2.76 3.22
CA LEU A 511 18.60 -1.48 3.93
C LEU A 511 19.93 -1.02 4.57
N LEU A 512 20.71 -1.94 5.12
CA LEU A 512 22.01 -1.64 5.74
C LEU A 512 23.02 -1.09 4.74
N ALA A 513 22.88 -1.45 3.46
CA ALA A 513 23.71 -0.92 2.38
C ALA A 513 23.36 0.52 1.96
N ASP A 514 22.26 1.10 2.46
CA ASP A 514 21.70 2.37 1.97
C ASP A 514 21.38 3.38 3.10
N ALA A 515 22.39 3.68 3.92
CA ALA A 515 22.34 4.72 4.97
C ALA A 515 21.05 4.70 5.84
N PRO A 516 20.77 3.59 6.56
CA PRO A 516 19.52 3.41 7.30
C PRO A 516 19.39 4.35 8.50
N GLN A 517 18.15 4.63 8.92
CA GLN A 517 17.85 5.43 10.12
C GLN A 517 18.10 4.66 11.44
N HIS A 518 17.93 3.34 11.43
CA HIS A 518 17.98 2.46 12.60
C HIS A 518 18.90 1.24 12.35
N PRO A 519 20.21 1.43 12.05
CA PRO A 519 21.11 0.33 11.70
C PRO A 519 21.19 -0.77 12.76
N GLU A 520 21.20 -0.41 14.06
CA GLU A 520 21.29 -1.41 15.14
C GLU A 520 20.03 -2.29 15.25
N LEU A 521 18.84 -1.72 15.03
CA LEU A 521 17.60 -2.49 14.99
C LEU A 521 17.59 -3.46 13.81
N LEU A 522 18.06 -3.03 12.64
CA LEU A 522 18.18 -3.89 11.45
C LEU A 522 19.19 -5.02 11.68
N ARG A 523 20.35 -4.75 12.29
CA ARG A 523 21.33 -5.79 12.64
C ARG A 523 20.75 -6.80 13.61
N THR A 524 19.99 -6.33 14.61
CA THR A 524 19.30 -7.20 15.57
C THR A 524 18.25 -8.07 14.88
N MET A 525 17.43 -7.50 13.99
CA MET A 525 16.45 -8.27 13.20
C MET A 525 17.13 -9.31 12.30
N LYS A 526 18.24 -8.95 11.64
CA LYS A 526 19.03 -9.88 10.84
C LYS A 526 19.54 -11.05 11.69
N ALA A 527 20.15 -10.77 12.85
CA ALA A 527 20.65 -11.80 13.74
C ALA A 527 19.52 -12.71 14.24
N ARG A 528 18.37 -12.15 14.63
CA ARG A 528 17.14 -12.91 15.00
C ARG A 528 16.70 -13.85 13.88
N ALA A 529 16.68 -13.38 12.63
CA ALA A 529 16.25 -14.16 11.47
C ALA A 529 17.21 -15.30 11.12
N LEU A 530 18.50 -15.13 11.41
CA LEU A 530 19.54 -16.13 11.20
C LEU A 530 19.77 -17.05 12.41
N GLY A 531 19.07 -16.82 13.53
CA GLY A 531 19.29 -17.56 14.78
C GLY A 531 20.68 -17.32 15.41
N GLN A 532 21.29 -16.17 15.11
CA GLN A 532 22.58 -15.76 15.66
C GLN A 532 22.39 -15.06 17.01
N PRO A 533 23.40 -15.02 17.90
CA PRO A 533 23.35 -14.22 19.11
C PRO A 533 23.08 -12.74 18.82
N PHE A 534 22.26 -12.11 19.64
CA PHE A 534 21.90 -10.69 19.51
C PHE A 534 21.63 -10.07 20.88
N ASP A 535 21.70 -8.73 20.96
CA ASP A 535 21.21 -8.01 22.13
C ASP A 535 19.68 -7.89 22.08
N GLY A 536 19.00 -8.58 22.99
CA GLY A 536 17.54 -8.57 23.08
C GLY A 536 16.95 -7.25 23.60
N SER A 537 17.77 -6.32 24.11
CA SER A 537 17.29 -5.04 24.67
C SER A 537 16.56 -4.18 23.64
N ALA A 538 16.96 -4.25 22.37
CA ALA A 538 16.40 -3.49 21.25
C ALA A 538 14.93 -3.82 20.94
N PHE A 539 14.50 -5.04 21.25
CA PHE A 539 13.13 -5.53 21.05
C PHE A 539 12.59 -6.05 22.37
N LYS A 540 12.57 -5.18 23.38
CA LYS A 540 12.01 -5.42 24.70
C LYS A 540 11.01 -4.32 25.05
N GLY A 541 9.90 -4.69 25.68
CA GLY A 541 8.83 -3.78 26.08
C GLY A 541 7.53 -4.09 25.35
N ASN A 542 6.72 -3.06 25.13
CA ASN A 542 5.36 -3.19 24.64
C ASN A 542 5.11 -2.28 23.43
N ARG A 543 4.24 -2.74 22.52
CA ARG A 543 3.70 -1.92 21.44
C ARG A 543 2.21 -2.14 21.24
N ALA A 544 1.50 -1.02 21.08
CA ALA A 544 0.09 -0.95 20.73
C ALA A 544 -0.08 -0.59 19.24
N TYR A 545 -0.89 -1.38 18.54
CA TYR A 545 -1.30 -1.17 17.15
C TYR A 545 -2.80 -0.87 17.11
N TRP A 546 -3.12 0.40 17.35
CA TRP A 546 -4.49 0.88 17.58
C TRP A 546 -5.38 0.84 16.33
N THR A 547 -4.81 0.77 15.13
CA THR A 547 -5.59 0.65 13.89
C THR A 547 -6.11 -0.77 13.64
N ASN A 548 -5.53 -1.77 14.32
CA ASN A 548 -5.86 -3.19 14.16
C ASN A 548 -6.23 -3.90 15.48
N ASP A 549 -6.40 -3.14 16.57
CA ASP A 549 -6.66 -3.64 17.93
C ASP A 549 -5.75 -4.82 18.32
N TYR A 550 -4.44 -4.62 18.17
CA TYR A 550 -3.42 -5.63 18.43
C TYR A 550 -2.32 -5.09 19.35
N MET A 551 -1.82 -5.93 20.25
CA MET A 551 -0.74 -5.61 21.17
C MET A 551 0.35 -6.68 21.10
N SER A 552 1.61 -6.23 21.05
CA SER A 552 2.78 -7.08 21.23
C SER A 552 3.52 -6.68 22.50
N HIS A 553 3.88 -7.68 23.31
CA HIS A 553 4.78 -7.51 24.45
C HIS A 553 5.97 -8.46 24.31
N LEU A 554 7.18 -7.92 24.20
CA LEU A 554 8.41 -8.69 24.14
C LEU A 554 9.14 -8.57 25.48
N ALA A 555 9.23 -9.67 26.20
CA ALA A 555 9.81 -9.79 27.52
C ALA A 555 11.15 -10.54 27.46
N ALA A 556 11.91 -10.58 28.56
CA ALA A 556 13.04 -11.48 28.69
C ALA A 556 12.56 -12.93 28.69
N GLY A 557 12.87 -13.65 27.61
CA GLY A 557 12.61 -15.08 27.49
C GLY A 557 11.24 -15.47 26.92
N PHE A 558 10.32 -14.53 26.69
CA PHE A 558 9.07 -14.80 25.96
C PHE A 558 8.47 -13.55 25.32
N ALA A 559 7.53 -13.78 24.41
CA ALA A 559 6.65 -12.78 23.84
C ALA A 559 5.20 -13.12 24.15
N LEU A 560 4.35 -12.10 24.29
CA LEU A 560 2.90 -12.25 24.28
C LEU A 560 2.27 -11.35 23.22
N PHE A 561 1.52 -11.97 22.32
CA PHE A 561 0.79 -11.31 21.25
C PHE A 561 -0.70 -11.42 21.53
N ALA A 562 -1.43 -10.30 21.53
CA ALA A 562 -2.85 -10.27 21.83
C ALA A 562 -3.64 -9.57 20.72
N LYS A 563 -4.70 -10.22 20.23
CA LYS A 563 -5.61 -9.68 19.22
C LYS A 563 -7.00 -9.54 19.78
N LEU A 564 -7.58 -8.37 19.55
CA LEU A 564 -8.95 -8.03 19.91
C LEU A 564 -9.78 -7.79 18.65
N VAL A 565 -11.08 -7.59 18.85
CA VAL A 565 -11.98 -7.09 17.80
C VAL A 565 -12.92 -6.03 18.34
N SER A 566 -13.03 -4.93 17.61
CA SER A 566 -13.99 -3.84 17.87
C SER A 566 -14.96 -3.70 16.70
N THR A 567 -15.85 -2.73 16.79
CA THR A 567 -16.67 -2.24 15.67
C THR A 567 -15.87 -1.74 14.47
N ARG A 568 -14.52 -1.70 14.55
CA ARG A 568 -13.62 -1.18 13.51
C ARG A 568 -12.68 -2.24 12.94
N THR A 569 -12.59 -3.41 13.57
CA THR A 569 -11.57 -4.40 13.24
C THR A 569 -12.14 -5.81 13.15
N VAL A 570 -11.48 -6.62 12.33
CA VAL A 570 -11.81 -8.03 12.08
C VAL A 570 -10.81 -8.93 12.79
N GLY A 571 -11.28 -10.09 13.24
CA GLY A 571 -10.44 -11.07 13.92
C GLY A 571 -9.49 -11.80 12.97
N THR A 572 -10.03 -12.36 11.91
CA THR A 572 -9.35 -13.09 10.83
C THR A 572 -10.38 -13.38 9.72
N GLU A 573 -10.00 -14.16 8.72
CA GLU A 573 -10.89 -14.59 7.63
C GLU A 573 -10.79 -16.10 7.37
N SER A 574 -11.84 -16.65 6.77
CA SER A 574 -11.79 -17.83 5.91
C SER A 574 -11.80 -17.36 4.45
N GLY A 575 -11.38 -18.22 3.53
CA GLY A 575 -11.39 -17.90 2.11
C GLY A 575 -10.75 -19.00 1.32
N ASN A 576 -11.24 -19.29 0.11
CA ASN A 576 -10.72 -20.35 -0.75
C ASN A 576 -10.64 -21.74 -0.07
N GLY A 577 -11.51 -22.02 0.91
CA GLY A 577 -11.49 -23.26 1.68
C GLY A 577 -10.47 -23.32 2.81
N GLU A 578 -9.85 -22.21 3.17
CA GLU A 578 -8.83 -22.10 4.22
C GLU A 578 -9.40 -21.52 5.52
N ASN A 579 -8.75 -21.82 6.65
CA ASN A 579 -9.10 -21.36 8.00
C ASN A 579 -10.57 -21.64 8.40
N LEU A 580 -11.04 -22.86 8.11
CA LEU A 580 -12.45 -23.27 8.26
C LEU A 580 -12.99 -23.24 9.70
N LYS A 581 -12.11 -23.10 10.71
CA LYS A 581 -12.47 -23.09 12.14
C LYS A 581 -12.04 -21.81 12.87
N GLY A 582 -11.58 -20.78 12.15
CA GLY A 582 -10.99 -19.55 12.70
C GLY A 582 -11.94 -18.59 13.42
N TYR A 583 -13.21 -18.93 13.59
CA TYR A 583 -14.29 -18.04 14.08
C TYR A 583 -13.96 -17.30 15.38
N TYR A 584 -13.31 -17.98 16.35
CA TYR A 584 -12.98 -17.39 17.66
C TYR A 584 -11.59 -16.76 17.73
N LEU A 585 -10.79 -16.76 16.66
CA LEU A 585 -9.39 -16.30 16.70
C LEU A 585 -9.27 -14.82 17.11
N GLY A 586 -10.17 -13.95 16.66
CA GLY A 586 -10.16 -12.54 17.06
C GLY A 586 -10.78 -12.24 18.43
N CYS A 587 -11.36 -13.23 19.12
CA CYS A 587 -12.19 -13.01 20.31
C CYS A 587 -11.37 -12.81 21.59
N GLY A 588 -10.38 -11.91 21.55
CA GLY A 588 -9.48 -11.62 22.66
C GLY A 588 -8.49 -12.75 22.91
N SER A 589 -8.07 -13.43 21.85
CA SER A 589 -7.07 -14.48 21.97
C SER A 589 -5.67 -13.87 22.10
N TYR A 590 -4.78 -14.60 22.75
CA TYR A 590 -3.37 -14.26 22.83
C TYR A 590 -2.50 -15.49 22.63
N PHE A 591 -1.21 -15.32 22.34
CA PHE A 591 -0.25 -16.42 22.28
C PHE A 591 1.01 -16.06 23.06
N ALA A 592 1.42 -16.93 23.99
CA ALA A 592 2.64 -16.77 24.78
C ALA A 592 3.74 -17.67 24.20
N VAL A 593 4.75 -17.08 23.58
CA VAL A 593 5.78 -17.80 22.80
C VAL A 593 7.14 -17.56 23.44
N ALA A 594 7.85 -18.62 23.83
CA ALA A 594 9.21 -18.52 24.34
C ALA A 594 10.20 -19.11 23.33
N SER A 595 10.06 -20.41 23.05
CA SER A 595 10.95 -21.17 22.18
C SER A 595 10.52 -21.18 20.70
N GLY A 596 9.26 -20.84 20.40
CA GLY A 596 8.69 -20.96 19.05
C GLY A 596 8.10 -22.35 18.77
N GLU A 597 8.29 -23.31 19.69
CA GLU A 597 7.82 -24.68 19.53
C GLU A 597 6.48 -24.93 20.25
N GLU A 598 6.00 -23.99 21.06
CA GLU A 598 4.78 -24.14 21.88
C GLU A 598 3.54 -24.47 21.04
N TYR A 599 3.43 -23.83 19.86
CA TYR A 599 2.27 -23.94 18.97
C TYR A 599 2.63 -24.40 17.55
N LYS A 600 3.87 -24.85 17.33
CA LYS A 600 4.35 -25.20 16.00
C LYS A 600 3.55 -26.35 15.41
N ASN A 601 2.84 -26.08 14.31
CA ASN A 601 2.03 -27.06 13.58
C ASN A 601 0.96 -27.78 14.44
N ILE A 602 0.53 -27.18 15.56
CA ILE A 602 -0.48 -27.75 16.46
C ILE A 602 -1.92 -27.58 15.95
N GLN A 603 -2.15 -26.69 14.97
CA GLN A 603 -3.47 -26.21 14.55
C GLN A 603 -4.47 -27.33 14.18
N PRO A 604 -4.07 -28.45 13.54
CA PRO A 604 -4.97 -29.58 13.31
C PRO A 604 -5.47 -30.26 14.59
N LEU A 605 -4.74 -30.12 15.69
CA LEU A 605 -5.00 -30.76 16.99
C LEU A 605 -5.72 -29.85 17.99
N TRP A 606 -5.87 -28.57 17.67
CA TRP A 606 -6.57 -27.62 18.55
C TRP A 606 -8.05 -27.97 18.68
N ASP A 607 -8.55 -27.82 19.91
CA ASP A 607 -9.93 -27.47 20.15
C ASP A 607 -10.09 -25.96 19.86
N TRP A 608 -10.69 -25.64 18.71
CA TRP A 608 -10.87 -24.26 18.24
C TRP A 608 -11.90 -23.46 19.07
N GLN A 609 -12.62 -24.08 20.00
CA GLN A 609 -13.41 -23.39 21.03
C GLN A 609 -12.60 -23.05 22.29
N LYS A 610 -11.31 -23.45 22.34
CA LYS A 610 -10.38 -23.20 23.46
C LYS A 610 -9.08 -22.53 23.00
N LEU A 611 -9.17 -21.57 22.08
CA LEU A 611 -7.99 -20.79 21.71
C LEU A 611 -7.51 -19.98 22.94
N PRO A 612 -6.20 -19.89 23.22
CA PRO A 612 -5.70 -19.21 24.40
C PRO A 612 -6.19 -17.76 24.47
N GLY A 613 -6.57 -17.32 25.66
CA GLY A 613 -7.18 -16.01 25.92
C GLY A 613 -8.68 -15.93 25.68
N THR A 614 -9.30 -16.76 24.83
CA THR A 614 -10.72 -16.61 24.50
C THR A 614 -11.65 -17.03 25.63
N THR A 615 -12.84 -16.39 25.71
CA THR A 615 -13.95 -16.81 26.58
C THR A 615 -15.09 -17.31 25.70
N VAL A 616 -15.37 -18.62 25.75
CA VAL A 616 -16.22 -19.29 24.76
C VAL A 616 -17.11 -20.34 25.43
N GLU A 617 -18.36 -20.41 24.98
CA GLU A 617 -19.28 -21.50 25.31
C GLU A 617 -18.83 -22.79 24.60
N GLN A 618 -18.68 -23.88 25.35
CA GLN A 618 -18.13 -25.14 24.86
C GLN A 618 -19.24 -26.02 24.27
N VAL A 619 -19.65 -25.73 23.04
CA VAL A 619 -20.75 -26.43 22.36
C VAL A 619 -20.27 -27.74 21.74
N PRO A 620 -20.86 -28.91 22.07
CA PRO A 620 -20.53 -30.17 21.42
C PRO A 620 -20.83 -30.13 19.92
N ASN A 621 -19.93 -30.65 19.09
CA ASN A 621 -20.06 -30.69 17.62
C ASN A 621 -20.36 -29.33 16.99
N PHE A 622 -19.78 -28.25 17.54
CA PHE A 622 -19.97 -26.89 17.04
C PHE A 622 -19.65 -26.78 15.54
N ALA A 623 -20.63 -26.32 14.76
CA ALA A 623 -20.44 -25.98 13.37
C ALA A 623 -19.87 -24.56 13.29
N PHE A 624 -18.57 -24.45 13.05
CA PHE A 624 -17.89 -23.15 12.94
C PHE A 624 -18.47 -22.34 11.77
N PRO A 625 -18.96 -21.12 12.01
CA PRO A 625 -19.33 -20.22 10.93
C PRO A 625 -18.11 -19.92 10.05
N LEU A 626 -18.29 -19.95 8.73
CA LEU A 626 -17.32 -19.40 7.81
C LEU A 626 -17.36 -17.88 7.91
N ILE A 627 -16.17 -17.29 7.93
CA ILE A 627 -15.92 -15.86 8.06
C ILE A 627 -15.26 -15.39 6.76
N ASP A 628 -15.95 -15.65 5.65
CA ASP A 628 -15.39 -15.51 4.31
C ASP A 628 -14.96 -14.06 4.05
N TRP A 629 -13.67 -13.88 3.74
CA TRP A 629 -13.02 -12.58 3.59
C TRP A 629 -13.24 -11.64 4.78
N GLY A 630 -13.37 -12.21 5.99
CA GLY A 630 -13.54 -11.49 7.24
C GLY A 630 -15.00 -11.18 7.60
N TYR A 631 -15.97 -11.56 6.76
CA TYR A 631 -17.38 -11.25 6.99
C TYR A 631 -17.92 -11.92 8.27
N GLY A 632 -18.54 -11.16 9.16
CA GLY A 632 -19.08 -11.64 10.44
C GLY A 632 -18.05 -11.83 11.56
N ALA A 633 -16.77 -11.53 11.31
CA ALA A 633 -15.68 -11.66 12.28
C ALA A 633 -15.24 -10.34 12.95
N TRP A 634 -15.99 -9.24 12.78
CA TRP A 634 -15.77 -7.98 13.49
C TRP A 634 -16.36 -7.97 14.91
N GLY A 635 -15.90 -7.07 15.76
CA GLY A 635 -16.34 -6.93 17.15
C GLY A 635 -17.68 -6.19 17.30
N SER A 636 -18.31 -6.36 18.47
CA SER A 636 -19.65 -5.82 18.73
C SER A 636 -19.67 -4.47 19.48
N HIS A 637 -18.54 -4.01 20.01
CA HIS A 637 -18.47 -2.81 20.84
C HIS A 637 -17.31 -1.90 20.45
N ASP A 638 -17.51 -0.59 20.69
CA ASP A 638 -16.47 0.42 20.53
C ASP A 638 -15.46 0.40 21.67
N ALA A 639 -15.86 -0.02 22.89
CA ALA A 639 -15.05 -0.06 24.12
C ALA A 639 -13.99 -1.17 24.09
N THR A 640 -13.16 -1.15 23.06
CA THR A 640 -12.11 -2.12 22.76
C THR A 640 -10.92 -1.39 22.15
N GLY A 641 -9.70 -1.72 22.57
CA GLY A 641 -8.50 -1.15 21.97
C GLY A 641 -7.26 -1.41 22.82
N VAL A 642 -6.21 -0.65 22.54
CA VAL A 642 -4.87 -0.87 23.10
C VAL A 642 -4.23 0.45 23.53
N VAL A 643 -3.43 0.41 24.60
CA VAL A 643 -2.57 1.52 25.05
C VAL A 643 -1.18 0.99 25.36
N SER A 644 -0.15 1.78 25.08
CA SER A 644 1.24 1.44 25.37
C SER A 644 2.05 2.68 25.71
N ASN A 645 2.92 2.59 26.71
CA ASN A 645 3.96 3.60 26.98
C ASN A 645 5.34 3.15 26.47
N GLY A 646 5.40 2.07 25.68
CA GLY A 646 6.63 1.46 25.17
C GLY A 646 7.24 0.40 26.08
N ALA A 647 7.00 0.45 27.40
CA ALA A 647 7.50 -0.54 28.35
C ALA A 647 6.40 -1.50 28.85
N ALA A 648 5.20 -0.97 29.03
CA ALA A 648 4.00 -1.65 29.48
C ALA A 648 2.84 -1.36 28.52
N GLY A 649 1.81 -2.22 28.55
CA GLY A 649 0.65 -2.08 27.70
C GLY A 649 -0.61 -2.72 28.26
N VAL A 650 -1.76 -2.21 27.83
CA VAL A 650 -3.07 -2.80 28.08
C VAL A 650 -3.77 -3.04 26.76
N ALA A 651 -4.26 -4.26 26.56
CA ALA A 651 -5.17 -4.63 25.49
C ALA A 651 -6.50 -5.06 26.10
N SER A 652 -7.58 -4.33 25.83
CA SER A 652 -8.88 -4.57 26.45
C SER A 652 -10.02 -4.59 25.46
N MET A 653 -10.98 -5.48 25.69
CA MET A 653 -12.10 -5.72 24.79
C MET A 653 -13.39 -5.95 25.56
N GLN A 654 -14.48 -5.35 25.08
CA GLN A 654 -15.85 -5.74 25.40
C GLN A 654 -16.45 -6.47 24.18
N LEU A 655 -16.98 -7.68 24.37
CA LEU A 655 -17.45 -8.52 23.27
C LEU A 655 -18.76 -9.25 23.58
N THR A 656 -19.66 -9.20 22.60
CA THR A 656 -20.81 -10.09 22.46
C THR A 656 -20.53 -11.03 21.28
N ARG A 657 -20.55 -12.34 21.53
CA ARG A 657 -20.30 -13.38 20.52
C ARG A 657 -21.08 -14.64 20.85
N GLY A 658 -21.83 -15.15 19.88
CA GLY A 658 -22.70 -16.32 20.09
C GLY A 658 -23.73 -16.05 21.18
N ASN A 659 -23.78 -16.91 22.20
CA ASN A 659 -24.71 -16.77 23.34
C ASN A 659 -24.13 -16.00 24.54
N ILE A 660 -22.90 -15.49 24.43
CA ILE A 660 -22.25 -14.70 25.48
C ILE A 660 -22.37 -13.22 25.09
N SER A 661 -22.94 -12.41 25.99
CA SER A 661 -23.04 -10.96 25.80
C SER A 661 -22.18 -10.20 26.81
N ASP A 662 -21.60 -9.07 26.39
CA ASP A 662 -20.90 -8.14 27.27
C ASP A 662 -19.74 -8.72 28.10
N ALA A 663 -19.04 -9.73 27.57
CA ALA A 663 -17.82 -10.23 28.19
C ALA A 663 -16.73 -9.15 28.12
N ARG A 664 -16.08 -8.87 29.25
CA ARG A 664 -14.98 -7.90 29.33
C ARG A 664 -13.67 -8.60 29.61
N LYS A 665 -12.64 -8.24 28.86
CA LYS A 665 -11.34 -8.92 28.90
C LYS A 665 -10.23 -7.87 28.83
N SER A 666 -9.20 -8.04 29.63
CA SER A 666 -8.03 -7.16 29.66
C SER A 666 -6.77 -7.99 29.80
N VAL A 667 -5.81 -7.74 28.92
CA VAL A 667 -4.44 -8.26 28.99
C VAL A 667 -3.53 -7.09 29.30
N MET A 668 -2.88 -7.13 30.47
CA MET A 668 -2.02 -6.07 30.98
C MET A 668 -0.60 -6.62 31.09
N ALA A 669 0.33 -6.08 30.31
CA ALA A 669 1.70 -6.59 30.22
C ALA A 669 2.69 -5.54 30.73
N VAL A 670 3.58 -5.95 31.63
CA VAL A 670 4.63 -5.09 32.19
C VAL A 670 5.85 -5.90 32.60
N GLY A 671 7.02 -5.48 32.12
CA GLY A 671 8.28 -6.19 32.36
C GLY A 671 8.16 -7.66 31.94
N GLU A 672 8.35 -8.56 32.90
CA GLU A 672 8.36 -10.01 32.69
C GLU A 672 7.04 -10.71 33.05
N GLN A 673 5.99 -9.93 33.27
CA GLN A 673 4.69 -10.41 33.74
C GLN A 673 3.57 -9.96 32.80
N VAL A 674 2.63 -10.87 32.56
CA VAL A 674 1.36 -10.55 31.91
C VAL A 674 0.23 -10.94 32.84
N TYR A 675 -0.72 -10.03 33.05
CA TYR A 675 -1.91 -10.23 33.86
C TYR A 675 -3.13 -10.24 32.95
N CYS A 676 -3.98 -11.25 33.10
CA CYS A 676 -5.21 -11.40 32.35
C CYS A 676 -6.38 -11.29 33.31
N LEU A 677 -7.17 -10.24 33.14
CA LEU A 677 -8.31 -9.88 33.97
C LEU A 677 -9.57 -9.95 33.10
N GLY A 678 -10.68 -10.41 33.67
CA GLY A 678 -11.94 -10.29 32.97
C GLY A 678 -13.13 -10.91 33.67
N ASN A 679 -14.27 -10.82 32.99
CA ASN A 679 -15.50 -11.50 33.32
C ASN A 679 -16.07 -12.19 32.09
N ALA A 680 -16.85 -13.25 32.33
CA ALA A 680 -17.48 -14.03 31.29
C ALA A 680 -18.70 -13.32 30.67
N GLY A 681 -19.14 -12.19 31.22
CA GLY A 681 -20.29 -11.43 30.75
C GLY A 681 -21.62 -12.06 31.17
N ASN A 682 -22.68 -11.76 30.41
CA ASN A 682 -24.00 -12.33 30.63
C ASN A 682 -24.11 -13.71 29.96
N LEU A 683 -24.29 -14.74 30.79
CA LEU A 683 -24.35 -16.14 30.37
C LEU A 683 -25.78 -16.70 30.27
N ASN A 684 -26.83 -15.89 30.42
CA ASN A 684 -28.22 -16.36 30.49
C ASN A 684 -28.67 -17.15 29.24
N ARG A 685 -28.11 -16.83 28.06
CA ARG A 685 -28.44 -17.50 26.80
C ARG A 685 -27.62 -18.77 26.55
N THR A 686 -26.55 -18.99 27.32
CA THR A 686 -25.68 -20.16 27.16
C THR A 686 -26.42 -21.44 27.59
N ARG A 687 -26.13 -22.55 26.93
CA ARG A 687 -26.69 -23.89 27.17
C ARG A 687 -25.62 -24.89 27.59
N HIS A 688 -24.35 -24.57 27.36
CA HIS A 688 -23.19 -25.40 27.68
C HIS A 688 -22.20 -24.66 28.60
N PRO A 689 -21.22 -25.36 29.20
CA PRO A 689 -20.20 -24.73 30.02
C PRO A 689 -19.46 -23.63 29.27
N VAL A 690 -19.11 -22.56 29.97
CA VAL A 690 -18.34 -21.44 29.42
C VAL A 690 -16.96 -21.47 30.07
N CYS A 691 -15.92 -21.28 29.26
CA CYS A 691 -14.55 -21.33 29.73
C CYS A 691 -13.76 -20.13 29.22
N THR A 692 -12.87 -19.58 30.06
CA THR A 692 -11.76 -18.74 29.60
C THR A 692 -10.52 -19.63 29.47
N THR A 693 -10.01 -19.79 28.25
CA THR A 693 -8.80 -20.59 28.03
C THR A 693 -7.58 -19.77 28.42
N VAL A 694 -6.73 -20.31 29.29
CA VAL A 694 -5.44 -19.72 29.68
C VAL A 694 -4.36 -20.11 28.67
N ASN A 695 -4.27 -21.40 28.33
CA ASN A 695 -3.38 -21.86 27.26
C ASN A 695 -3.85 -23.19 26.63
N GLN A 696 -3.39 -23.45 25.41
CA GLN A 696 -3.55 -24.71 24.68
C GLN A 696 -2.34 -24.92 23.76
N SER A 697 -1.35 -25.67 24.24
CA SER A 697 -0.03 -25.85 23.60
C SER A 697 0.38 -27.33 23.58
N TRP A 698 1.49 -27.64 22.90
CA TRP A 698 2.06 -28.99 22.94
C TRP A 698 2.45 -29.39 24.37
N LEU A 699 2.19 -30.65 24.76
CA LEU A 699 2.79 -31.18 25.98
C LEU A 699 4.30 -31.41 25.74
N ARG A 700 5.14 -30.48 26.22
CA ARG A 700 6.61 -30.56 26.07
C ARG A 700 7.38 -30.85 27.36
N ALA A 701 6.71 -30.74 28.52
CA ALA A 701 7.23 -31.11 29.82
C ALA A 701 6.09 -31.64 30.70
N LYS A 702 6.44 -32.34 31.80
CA LYS A 702 5.45 -32.66 32.83
C LYS A 702 4.88 -31.37 33.43
N VAL A 703 3.58 -31.36 33.70
CA VAL A 703 2.88 -30.22 34.27
C VAL A 703 2.96 -30.31 35.79
N GLN A 704 3.40 -29.24 36.45
CA GLN A 704 3.35 -29.15 37.91
C GLN A 704 2.16 -28.28 38.29
N VAL A 705 1.37 -28.73 39.27
CA VAL A 705 0.21 -28.03 39.81
C VAL A 705 0.45 -27.82 41.29
N ARG A 706 0.33 -26.58 41.76
CA ARG A 706 0.42 -26.22 43.18
C ARG A 706 -0.94 -25.74 43.66
N LEU A 707 -1.40 -26.34 44.75
CA LEU A 707 -2.64 -25.98 45.41
C LEU A 707 -2.42 -24.84 46.41
N ARG A 708 -3.49 -24.16 46.80
CA ARG A 708 -3.49 -23.04 47.77
C ARG A 708 -2.99 -23.44 49.15
N ASP A 709 -3.17 -24.71 49.53
CA ASP A 709 -2.65 -25.29 50.78
C ASP A 709 -1.17 -25.69 50.72
N GLY A 710 -0.49 -25.42 49.59
CA GLY A 710 0.91 -25.70 49.37
C GLY A 710 1.21 -27.11 48.82
N ARG A 711 0.23 -28.01 48.75
CA ARG A 711 0.42 -29.33 48.11
C ARG A 711 0.78 -29.17 46.63
N GLN A 712 1.65 -30.06 46.15
CA GLN A 712 2.06 -30.08 44.75
C GLN A 712 1.70 -31.43 44.13
N GLN A 713 1.28 -31.38 42.86
CA GLN A 713 0.97 -32.53 42.04
C GLN A 713 1.68 -32.41 40.70
N THR A 714 2.16 -33.53 40.16
CA THR A 714 2.70 -33.59 38.80
C THR A 714 1.76 -34.39 37.92
N LEU A 715 1.48 -33.87 36.72
CA LEU A 715 0.60 -34.48 35.73
C LEU A 715 1.36 -34.64 34.41
N ASP A 716 1.23 -35.80 33.78
CA ASP A 716 1.69 -36.08 32.41
C ASP A 716 0.58 -36.65 31.51
N GLN A 717 -0.61 -36.89 32.08
CA GLN A 717 -1.84 -37.29 31.39
C GLN A 717 -3.07 -37.01 32.27
N GLY A 718 -4.24 -37.02 31.65
CA GLY A 718 -5.52 -36.94 32.36
C GLY A 718 -5.97 -35.52 32.64
N ARG A 719 -6.93 -35.38 33.54
CA ARG A 719 -7.59 -34.10 33.86
C ARG A 719 -7.61 -33.87 35.36
N LEU A 720 -7.35 -32.64 35.77
CA LEU A 720 -7.50 -32.16 37.13
C LEU A 720 -8.29 -30.85 37.12
N SER A 721 -9.39 -30.81 37.87
CA SER A 721 -10.24 -29.61 38.02
C SER A 721 -10.42 -29.30 39.50
N SER A 722 -10.05 -28.09 39.94
CA SER A 722 -10.21 -27.66 41.33
C SER A 722 -10.19 -26.14 41.47
N GLU A 723 -10.88 -25.63 42.51
CA GLU A 723 -10.82 -24.23 42.94
C GLU A 723 -9.57 -23.90 43.77
N ASP A 724 -8.91 -24.95 44.28
CA ASP A 724 -7.70 -24.85 45.09
C ASP A 724 -6.44 -24.71 44.25
N ILE A 725 -6.49 -24.79 42.91
CA ILE A 725 -5.31 -24.61 42.07
C ILE A 725 -4.85 -23.16 42.15
N ALA A 726 -3.66 -22.95 42.71
CA ALA A 726 -3.04 -21.63 42.84
C ALA A 726 -2.07 -21.34 41.69
N GLU A 727 -1.34 -22.36 41.24
CA GLU A 727 -0.29 -22.21 40.23
C GLU A 727 -0.17 -23.48 39.37
N VAL A 728 0.09 -23.29 38.08
CA VAL A 728 0.41 -24.36 37.11
C VAL A 728 1.70 -24.00 36.39
N ILE A 729 2.63 -24.95 36.28
CA ILE A 729 3.92 -24.77 35.60
C ILE A 729 4.02 -25.78 34.47
N HIS A 730 4.31 -25.30 33.26
CA HIS A 730 4.47 -26.12 32.06
C HIS A 730 5.37 -25.42 31.04
N ASP A 731 6.30 -26.17 30.42
CA ASP A 731 7.23 -25.68 29.39
C ASP A 731 7.99 -24.39 29.77
N GLY A 732 8.31 -24.27 31.06
CA GLY A 732 8.97 -23.09 31.65
C GLY A 732 8.07 -21.86 31.83
N PHE A 733 6.77 -21.95 31.50
CA PHE A 733 5.77 -20.96 31.87
C PHE A 733 5.17 -21.26 33.23
N VAL A 734 4.85 -20.19 33.96
CA VAL A 734 4.14 -20.23 35.24
C VAL A 734 2.84 -19.46 35.09
N TYR A 735 1.74 -20.13 35.39
CA TYR A 735 0.38 -19.59 35.40
C TYR A 735 -0.09 -19.48 36.84
N ARG A 736 -0.31 -18.28 37.37
CA ARG A 736 -0.78 -18.06 38.76
C ARG A 736 -2.21 -17.54 38.77
N PHE A 737 -3.06 -18.13 39.60
CA PHE A 737 -4.47 -17.77 39.71
C PHE A 737 -4.68 -16.86 40.92
N LEU A 738 -4.88 -15.58 40.64
CA LEU A 738 -4.84 -14.50 41.64
C LEU A 738 -6.21 -14.23 42.29
N HIS A 739 -7.30 -14.58 41.60
CA HIS A 739 -8.65 -14.47 42.17
C HIS A 739 -8.94 -15.68 43.10
N VAL A 740 -9.54 -15.42 44.25
CA VAL A 740 -9.66 -16.38 45.37
C VAL A 740 -10.58 -17.56 45.06
N THR A 741 -11.63 -17.36 44.27
CA THR A 741 -12.55 -18.41 43.81
C THR A 741 -12.49 -18.48 42.29
N GLN A 742 -11.75 -19.46 41.75
CA GLN A 742 -11.69 -19.76 40.32
C GLN A 742 -11.55 -21.26 40.15
N ARG A 743 -12.52 -21.91 39.51
CA ARG A 743 -12.38 -23.33 39.18
C ARG A 743 -11.47 -23.47 37.96
N VAL A 744 -10.27 -23.98 38.18
CA VAL A 744 -9.25 -24.15 37.15
C VAL A 744 -9.22 -25.61 36.72
N THR A 745 -9.09 -25.84 35.42
CA THR A 745 -8.93 -27.17 34.86
C THR A 745 -7.66 -27.28 34.03
N VAL A 746 -6.86 -28.30 34.35
CA VAL A 746 -5.71 -28.79 33.58
C VAL A 746 -6.13 -30.07 32.86
N ASP A 747 -5.94 -30.15 31.55
CA ASP A 747 -6.20 -31.33 30.72
C ASP A 747 -4.97 -31.66 29.88
N ILE A 748 -4.50 -32.89 29.99
CA ILE A 748 -3.39 -33.43 29.21
C ILE A 748 -3.92 -34.64 28.45
N SER A 749 -4.23 -34.42 27.17
CA SER A 749 -4.95 -35.39 26.36
C SER A 749 -4.29 -35.58 25.00
N ALA A 750 -4.24 -36.84 24.53
CA ALA A 750 -3.89 -37.14 23.15
C ALA A 750 -5.01 -36.65 22.22
N ARG A 751 -4.64 -35.87 21.20
CA ARG A 751 -5.54 -35.34 20.17
C ARG A 751 -5.14 -35.88 18.80
N THR A 752 -6.12 -36.00 17.91
CA THR A 752 -5.92 -36.41 16.51
C THR A 752 -6.72 -35.49 15.62
N GLY A 753 -6.15 -35.11 14.47
CA GLY A 753 -6.79 -34.23 13.49
C GLY A 753 -6.06 -34.28 12.16
N ALA A 754 -6.53 -33.55 11.14
CA ALA A 754 -5.87 -33.42 9.85
C ALA A 754 -5.86 -31.96 9.40
N TRP A 755 -4.87 -31.58 8.58
CA TRP A 755 -4.84 -30.26 7.96
C TRP A 755 -6.08 -30.01 7.08
N SER A 756 -6.58 -31.07 6.43
CA SER A 756 -7.84 -31.04 5.67
C SER A 756 -9.06 -30.59 6.49
N ASP A 757 -9.04 -30.77 7.82
CA ASP A 757 -10.15 -30.38 8.70
C ASP A 757 -10.25 -28.86 8.88
N ILE A 758 -9.18 -28.12 8.59
CA ILE A 758 -9.09 -26.65 8.75
C ILE A 758 -8.72 -25.93 7.45
N ASN A 759 -8.28 -26.66 6.42
CA ASN A 759 -7.95 -26.16 5.10
C ASN A 759 -8.28 -27.24 4.07
N ARG A 760 -9.23 -27.00 3.15
CA ARG A 760 -9.69 -28.00 2.16
C ARG A 760 -8.57 -28.55 1.28
N ASN A 761 -7.51 -27.77 1.06
CA ASN A 761 -6.35 -28.14 0.25
C ASN A 761 -5.21 -28.76 1.09
N GLY A 762 -5.39 -28.83 2.42
CA GLY A 762 -4.45 -29.44 3.35
C GLY A 762 -4.47 -30.97 3.28
N SER A 763 -3.39 -31.60 3.75
CA SER A 763 -3.29 -33.06 3.79
C SER A 763 -4.41 -33.69 4.62
N ALA A 764 -5.05 -34.72 4.05
CA ALA A 764 -6.02 -35.56 4.74
C ALA A 764 -5.39 -36.57 5.72
N LYS A 765 -4.06 -36.67 5.75
CA LYS A 765 -3.36 -37.56 6.67
C LYS A 765 -3.61 -37.11 8.12
N ARG A 766 -4.12 -38.03 8.94
CA ARG A 766 -4.31 -37.79 10.38
C ARG A 766 -2.95 -37.66 11.08
N VAL A 767 -2.80 -36.57 11.83
CA VAL A 767 -1.71 -36.32 12.76
C VAL A 767 -2.20 -36.51 14.18
N ARG A 768 -1.32 -36.93 15.09
CA ARG A 768 -1.63 -37.18 16.50
C ARG A 768 -0.54 -36.59 17.38
N GLY A 769 -0.92 -36.12 18.56
CA GLY A 769 0.02 -35.86 19.65
C GLY A 769 -0.69 -35.36 20.91
N THR A 770 0.07 -35.12 21.97
CA THR A 770 -0.48 -34.79 23.29
C THR A 770 -0.48 -33.28 23.50
N VAL A 771 -1.64 -32.74 23.86
CA VAL A 771 -1.88 -31.29 24.04
C VAL A 771 -2.08 -31.01 25.52
N PHE A 772 -1.41 -29.97 26.02
CA PHE A 772 -1.67 -29.35 27.32
C PHE A 772 -2.72 -28.25 27.13
N SER A 773 -3.82 -28.34 27.87
CA SER A 773 -4.87 -27.34 27.90
C SER A 773 -5.13 -26.88 29.34
N LEU A 774 -5.23 -25.57 29.54
CA LEU A 774 -5.46 -24.93 30.83
C LEU A 774 -6.58 -23.89 30.68
N TRP A 775 -7.61 -23.95 31.51
CA TRP A 775 -8.71 -22.98 31.46
C TRP A 775 -9.36 -22.72 32.83
N VAL A 776 -10.07 -21.60 32.92
CA VAL A 776 -10.97 -21.25 34.02
C VAL A 776 -12.40 -21.57 33.58
N GLU A 777 -13.16 -22.24 34.44
CA GLU A 777 -14.58 -22.55 34.24
C GLU A 777 -15.46 -21.45 34.82
N HIS A 778 -16.53 -21.11 34.10
CA HIS A 778 -17.48 -20.08 34.51
C HIS A 778 -18.83 -20.69 34.82
N GLU A 779 -19.34 -20.41 36.02
CA GLU A 779 -20.69 -20.74 36.41
C GLU A 779 -21.68 -19.71 35.84
N LYS A 780 -22.91 -20.15 35.60
CA LYS A 780 -24.01 -19.24 35.20
C LYS A 780 -24.39 -18.26 36.30
N SER A 781 -24.17 -18.63 37.56
CA SER A 781 -24.40 -17.78 38.73
C SER A 781 -23.26 -16.78 38.88
N GLY A 782 -23.51 -15.53 38.47
CA GLY A 782 -22.54 -14.43 38.59
C GLY A 782 -21.93 -14.01 37.25
N LEU A 783 -20.94 -13.12 37.30
CA LEU A 783 -20.27 -12.59 36.11
C LEU A 783 -19.15 -13.51 35.58
N GLY A 784 -18.72 -14.53 36.34
CA GLY A 784 -17.61 -15.40 35.97
C GLY A 784 -16.28 -14.64 35.90
N ASP A 785 -15.94 -13.94 36.98
CA ASP A 785 -14.71 -13.16 37.06
C ASP A 785 -13.48 -14.08 37.10
N TYR A 786 -12.42 -13.68 36.41
CA TYR A 786 -11.15 -14.37 36.40
C TYR A 786 -9.98 -13.40 36.47
N CYS A 787 -8.92 -13.85 37.15
CA CYS A 787 -7.63 -13.18 37.17
C CYS A 787 -6.51 -14.20 37.28
N TYR A 788 -5.60 -14.17 36.31
CA TYR A 788 -4.37 -14.95 36.35
C TYR A 788 -3.20 -14.17 35.78
N SER A 789 -1.97 -14.59 36.12
CA SER A 789 -0.75 -14.08 35.52
C SER A 789 0.04 -15.16 34.80
N ILE A 790 0.83 -14.72 33.81
CA ILE A 790 1.74 -15.53 33.00
C ILE A 790 3.14 -14.93 33.14
N SER A 791 4.11 -15.78 33.48
CA SER A 791 5.54 -15.44 33.44
C SER A 791 6.40 -16.65 33.16
N ARG A 792 7.71 -16.45 33.05
CA ARG A 792 8.70 -17.53 32.94
C ARG A 792 9.16 -18.00 34.33
N SER A 793 9.45 -19.30 34.46
CA SER A 793 9.84 -19.93 35.71
C SER A 793 11.21 -19.52 36.23
N ASP A 794 12.05 -18.94 35.36
CA ASP A 794 13.36 -18.36 35.70
C ASP A 794 13.27 -16.90 36.17
N GLN A 795 12.08 -16.30 36.12
CA GLN A 795 11.82 -14.96 36.63
C GLN A 795 11.31 -15.00 38.07
N PRO A 796 11.63 -13.99 38.90
CA PRO A 796 11.09 -13.90 40.24
C PRO A 796 9.56 -13.82 40.21
N ALA A 797 8.92 -14.34 41.26
CA ALA A 797 7.50 -14.12 41.45
C ALA A 797 7.22 -12.61 41.55
N PRO A 798 6.14 -12.11 40.95
CA PRO A 798 5.81 -10.70 41.07
C PRO A 798 5.54 -10.32 42.54
N PRO A 799 5.83 -9.08 42.95
CA PRO A 799 5.38 -8.55 44.24
C PRO A 799 3.87 -8.70 44.41
N SER A 800 3.39 -8.60 45.65
CA SER A 800 1.96 -8.52 45.93
C SER A 800 1.33 -7.28 45.28
N GLY A 801 0.05 -7.36 44.96
CA GLY A 801 -0.73 -6.25 44.45
C GLY A 801 -2.21 -6.55 44.55
N GLN A 802 -3.03 -5.68 43.94
CA GLN A 802 -4.48 -5.82 43.93
C GLN A 802 -5.01 -5.81 42.49
N CYS A 803 -6.03 -6.61 42.26
CA CYS A 803 -6.79 -6.65 41.02
C CYS A 803 -8.22 -6.20 41.31
N THR A 804 -8.61 -5.05 40.80
CA THR A 804 -10.01 -4.58 40.81
C THR A 804 -10.69 -5.11 39.55
N LEU A 805 -11.76 -5.86 39.73
CA LEU A 805 -12.55 -6.47 38.66
C LEU A 805 -14.00 -5.99 38.76
N GLY A 806 -14.58 -5.57 37.65
CA GLY A 806 -15.98 -5.17 37.61
C GLY A 806 -16.41 -4.70 36.22
N ASN A 807 -17.72 -4.48 36.06
CA ASN A 807 -18.28 -4.03 34.78
C ASN A 807 -17.83 -2.62 34.38
N ALA A 808 -17.52 -1.77 35.36
CA ALA A 808 -17.05 -0.41 35.10
C ALA A 808 -15.56 -0.38 34.73
N ALA A 809 -14.73 -1.22 35.36
CA ALA A 809 -13.29 -1.19 35.17
C ALA A 809 -12.57 -2.49 35.55
N HIS A 810 -11.42 -2.70 34.91
CA HIS A 810 -10.37 -3.60 35.37
C HIS A 810 -9.13 -2.76 35.71
N VAL A 811 -8.60 -2.89 36.93
CA VAL A 811 -7.42 -2.13 37.37
C VAL A 811 -6.46 -3.05 38.11
N LEU A 812 -5.17 -2.92 37.77
CA LEU A 812 -4.06 -3.57 38.46
C LEU A 812 -3.26 -2.51 39.22
N THR A 813 -3.04 -2.70 40.52
CA THR A 813 -2.15 -1.88 41.35
C THR A 813 -1.10 -2.76 42.03
N GLY A 814 0.12 -2.25 42.19
CA GLY A 814 1.24 -3.05 42.72
C GLY A 814 1.75 -4.07 41.70
N HIS A 815 2.05 -5.30 42.12
CA HIS A 815 2.46 -6.37 41.19
C HIS A 815 3.74 -6.08 40.37
N GLY A 816 4.64 -5.28 40.94
CA GLY A 816 5.86 -4.82 40.28
C GLY A 816 5.70 -3.47 39.56
N LEU A 817 4.50 -2.90 39.54
CA LEU A 817 4.24 -1.53 39.09
C LEU A 817 4.50 -0.54 40.23
N GLN A 818 5.28 0.51 39.95
CA GLN A 818 5.28 1.73 40.77
C GLN A 818 4.10 2.63 40.38
N GLY A 819 2.89 2.06 40.38
CA GLY A 819 1.70 2.72 39.85
C GLY A 819 0.53 1.78 39.61
N ALA A 820 -0.29 2.11 38.62
CA ALA A 820 -1.48 1.37 38.23
C ALA A 820 -1.61 1.30 36.70
N MET A 821 -2.24 0.23 36.20
CA MET A 821 -2.67 0.17 34.80
C MET A 821 -4.05 -0.46 34.73
N GLY A 822 -4.84 -0.08 33.73
CA GLY A 822 -6.22 -0.51 33.71
C GLY A 822 -7.02 -0.11 32.48
N THR A 823 -8.30 -0.45 32.54
CA THR A 823 -9.30 -0.08 31.55
C THR A 823 -10.60 0.26 32.24
N LEU A 824 -11.23 1.33 31.78
CA LEU A 824 -12.57 1.76 32.09
C LEU A 824 -13.45 1.40 30.89
N PHE A 825 -14.58 0.74 31.13
CA PHE A 825 -15.52 0.31 30.09
C PHE A 825 -16.76 1.21 29.99
N THR A 826 -16.93 2.13 30.94
CA THR A 826 -18.13 2.99 31.07
C THR A 826 -17.73 4.41 31.44
N ASP A 827 -18.68 5.35 31.31
CA ASP A 827 -18.53 6.74 31.75
C ASP A 827 -18.58 6.94 33.27
N ALA A 828 -18.79 5.87 34.04
CA ALA A 828 -18.67 5.93 35.49
C ALA A 828 -17.26 6.38 35.89
N GLU A 829 -17.20 7.33 36.82
CA GLU A 829 -15.93 7.75 37.42
C GLU A 829 -15.33 6.62 38.24
N VAL A 830 -14.04 6.37 38.01
CA VAL A 830 -13.27 5.36 38.74
C VAL A 830 -12.10 6.04 39.42
N LEU A 831 -12.07 5.92 40.74
CA LEU A 831 -10.97 6.35 41.58
C LEU A 831 -9.86 5.30 41.57
N VAL A 832 -8.69 5.70 41.08
CA VAL A 832 -7.46 4.93 41.13
C VAL A 832 -6.59 5.51 42.24
N GLN A 833 -6.46 4.74 43.32
CA GLN A 833 -5.64 5.11 44.47
C GLN A 833 -4.20 4.63 44.26
N LEU A 834 -3.26 5.57 44.24
CA LEU A 834 -1.82 5.37 44.38
C LEU A 834 -1.38 5.91 45.75
N GLU A 835 -0.10 5.83 46.11
CA GLU A 835 0.39 6.26 47.44
C GLU A 835 -0.01 7.70 47.79
N GLN A 836 0.62 8.70 47.19
CA GLN A 836 0.34 10.12 47.44
C GLN A 836 -0.62 10.73 46.40
N VAL A 837 -1.11 9.92 45.47
CA VAL A 837 -1.85 10.35 44.30
C VAL A 837 -3.17 9.61 44.20
N GLN A 838 -4.24 10.36 43.97
CA GLN A 838 -5.55 9.87 43.60
C GLN A 838 -5.88 10.39 42.20
N LEU A 839 -6.17 9.48 41.28
CA LEU A 839 -6.66 9.80 39.95
C LEU A 839 -8.12 9.40 39.83
N THR A 840 -8.99 10.32 39.48
CA THR A 840 -10.35 9.98 39.03
C THR A 840 -10.43 10.17 37.53
N LEU A 841 -10.81 9.09 36.85
CA LEU A 841 -10.89 9.00 35.39
C LEU A 841 -12.29 8.48 35.00
N SER A 842 -12.76 8.85 33.82
CA SER A 842 -13.98 8.31 33.20
C SER A 842 -13.71 7.84 31.76
N GLY A 843 -14.41 6.79 31.31
CA GLY A 843 -14.12 6.09 30.06
C GLY A 843 -15.36 5.83 29.19
N PRO A 844 -15.25 5.09 28.07
CA PRO A 844 -14.26 4.03 27.87
C PRO A 844 -12.84 4.50 27.57
N LEU A 845 -11.86 4.00 28.33
CA LEU A 845 -10.46 4.45 28.29
C LEU A 845 -9.54 3.32 28.78
N ALA A 846 -8.35 3.14 28.19
CA ALA A 846 -7.27 2.39 28.82
C ALA A 846 -6.15 3.34 29.26
N PHE A 847 -5.50 3.00 30.39
CA PHE A 847 -4.47 3.85 30.97
C PHE A 847 -3.32 3.06 31.62
N ILE A 848 -2.17 3.73 31.74
CA ILE A 848 -0.99 3.33 32.48
C ILE A 848 -0.54 4.56 33.26
N ALA A 849 -0.56 4.49 34.59
CA ALA A 849 -0.10 5.52 35.50
C ALA A 849 1.13 5.00 36.24
N GLU A 850 2.28 5.66 36.08
CA GLU A 850 3.54 5.27 36.71
C GLU A 850 4.25 6.48 37.31
N HIS A 851 4.81 6.32 38.50
CA HIS A 851 5.72 7.32 39.05
C HIS A 851 7.04 7.26 38.27
N SER A 852 7.45 8.38 37.65
CA SER A 852 8.81 8.46 37.10
C SER A 852 9.82 8.83 38.20
N ASP A 853 9.36 9.57 39.20
CA ASP A 853 10.07 9.92 40.43
C ASP A 853 9.06 10.28 41.53
N ALA A 854 9.54 10.66 42.71
CA ALA A 854 8.70 11.00 43.87
C ALA A 854 7.75 12.20 43.64
N SER A 855 8.02 13.04 42.65
CA SER A 855 7.30 14.28 42.36
C SER A 855 6.56 14.30 41.02
N THR A 856 6.74 13.25 40.21
CA THR A 856 6.26 13.19 38.83
C THR A 856 5.54 11.87 38.54
N LEU A 857 4.33 11.97 38.01
CA LEU A 857 3.50 10.86 37.54
C LEU A 857 3.33 10.96 36.02
N ARG A 858 3.67 9.88 35.31
CA ARG A 858 3.36 9.73 33.89
C ARG A 858 2.05 8.97 33.74
N LEU A 859 1.09 9.59 33.08
CA LEU A 859 -0.20 9.00 32.77
C LEU A 859 -0.33 8.84 31.26
N THR A 860 -0.16 7.62 30.77
CA THR A 860 -0.37 7.25 29.38
C THR A 860 -1.78 6.71 29.19
N LEU A 861 -2.52 7.21 28.20
CA LEU A 861 -3.92 6.89 28.01
C LEU A 861 -4.35 6.86 26.54
N ALA A 862 -5.36 6.05 26.24
CA ALA A 862 -5.95 5.93 24.90
C ALA A 862 -7.47 5.77 24.99
N ASP A 863 -8.18 6.54 24.17
CA ASP A 863 -9.63 6.36 23.97
C ASP A 863 -9.87 5.09 23.17
N LEU A 864 -10.50 4.11 23.82
CA LEU A 864 -10.81 2.83 23.19
C LEU A 864 -11.88 2.97 22.11
N THR A 865 -12.77 3.97 22.23
CA THR A 865 -13.84 4.16 21.26
C THR A 865 -13.39 4.79 19.96
N GLN A 866 -12.25 5.49 19.97
CA GLN A 866 -11.75 6.31 18.86
C GLN A 866 -12.75 7.40 18.41
N LYS A 867 -13.56 7.90 19.34
CA LYS A 867 -14.65 8.87 19.07
C LYS A 867 -14.58 10.11 19.97
N ARG A 868 -13.91 10.03 21.12
CA ARG A 868 -13.84 11.15 22.07
C ARG A 868 -12.88 12.21 21.57
N GLN A 869 -13.25 13.46 21.83
CA GLN A 869 -12.39 14.61 21.55
C GLN A 869 -11.48 14.94 22.72
N SER A 870 -11.94 14.70 23.94
CA SER A 870 -11.19 14.97 25.16
C SER A 870 -11.65 14.06 26.31
N ILE A 871 -10.88 14.06 27.39
CA ILE A 871 -11.21 13.44 28.67
C ILE A 871 -10.92 14.42 29.80
N VAL A 872 -11.55 14.20 30.95
CA VAL A 872 -11.27 14.96 32.18
C VAL A 872 -10.49 14.07 33.13
N VAL A 873 -9.37 14.58 33.63
CA VAL A 873 -8.53 13.94 34.64
C VAL A 873 -8.63 14.76 35.92
N HIS A 874 -9.19 14.17 36.98
CA HIS A 874 -9.13 14.76 38.31
C HIS A 874 -7.94 14.16 39.06
N LEU A 875 -7.05 15.03 39.52
CA LEU A 875 -5.85 14.67 40.26
C LEU A 875 -5.95 15.23 41.67
N ASN A 876 -5.79 14.38 42.67
CA ASN A 876 -5.51 14.80 44.03
C ASN A 876 -4.12 14.30 44.42
N TRP A 877 -3.17 15.21 44.57
CA TRP A 877 -1.80 14.92 44.96
C TRP A 877 -1.52 15.52 46.33
N ALA A 878 -1.32 14.68 47.34
CA ALA A 878 -1.06 15.11 48.73
C ALA A 878 -2.07 16.16 49.25
N GLY A 879 -3.35 16.01 48.90
CA GLY A 879 -4.44 16.91 49.32
C GLY A 879 -4.67 18.11 48.40
N LYS A 880 -3.85 18.30 47.36
CA LYS A 880 -4.06 19.34 46.36
C LYS A 880 -4.83 18.80 45.16
N HIS A 881 -6.01 19.37 44.94
CA HIS A 881 -6.90 18.98 43.85
C HIS A 881 -6.68 19.84 42.61
N THR A 882 -6.45 19.21 41.46
CA THR A 882 -6.45 19.84 40.15
C THR A 882 -7.35 19.05 39.20
N THR A 883 -7.87 19.73 38.17
CA THR A 883 -8.68 19.11 37.12
C THR A 883 -8.11 19.55 35.78
N HIS A 884 -7.92 18.59 34.87
CA HIS A 884 -7.32 18.82 33.58
C HIS A 884 -8.21 18.23 32.49
N THR A 885 -8.67 19.07 31.56
CA THR A 885 -9.25 18.60 30.30
C THR A 885 -8.10 18.32 29.33
N VAL A 886 -8.08 17.11 28.78
CA VAL A 886 -7.00 16.62 27.93
C VAL A 886 -7.60 16.28 26.57
N ASP A 887 -7.20 17.00 25.54
CA ASP A 887 -7.61 16.67 24.17
C ASP A 887 -6.97 15.36 23.73
N LEU A 888 -7.76 14.51 23.10
CA LEU A 888 -7.32 13.23 22.56
C LEU A 888 -6.94 13.39 21.08
N PRO A 889 -6.17 12.46 20.50
CA PRO A 889 -5.97 12.41 19.07
C PRO A 889 -7.32 12.23 18.33
N THR A 890 -7.69 13.21 17.49
CA THR A 890 -8.97 13.22 16.74
C THR A 890 -8.80 13.17 15.23
N ASP A 891 -7.58 13.33 14.72
CA ASP A 891 -7.26 13.08 13.32
C ASP A 891 -7.47 11.59 13.01
N GLU A 892 -8.05 11.27 11.85
CA GLU A 892 -8.44 9.89 11.50
C GLU A 892 -7.24 8.93 11.61
N ALA A 893 -6.05 9.37 11.22
CA ALA A 893 -4.85 8.57 11.32
C ALA A 893 -4.40 8.35 12.79
N GLN A 894 -4.64 9.31 13.67
CA GLN A 894 -4.10 9.29 15.04
C GLN A 894 -5.11 8.83 16.10
N ARG A 895 -6.41 8.74 15.80
CA ARG A 895 -7.43 8.26 16.76
C ARG A 895 -7.08 6.90 17.33
N GLY A 896 -7.16 6.76 18.65
CA GLY A 896 -6.78 5.54 19.38
C GLY A 896 -5.29 5.43 19.72
N LYS A 897 -4.44 6.33 19.19
CA LYS A 897 -3.03 6.41 19.59
C LYS A 897 -2.91 6.76 21.07
N SER A 898 -1.92 6.15 21.72
CA SER A 898 -1.58 6.46 23.11
C SER A 898 -1.06 7.88 23.25
N LEU A 899 -1.47 8.55 24.32
CA LEU A 899 -1.04 9.90 24.69
C LEU A 899 -0.45 9.86 26.10
N THR A 900 0.72 10.44 26.31
CA THR A 900 1.36 10.50 27.64
C THR A 900 1.31 11.91 28.21
N LEU A 901 0.84 12.01 29.45
CA LEU A 901 0.79 13.22 30.26
C LEU A 901 1.84 13.15 31.36
N THR A 902 2.53 14.26 31.59
CA THR A 902 3.42 14.42 32.75
C THR A 902 2.72 15.28 33.80
N LEU A 903 2.39 14.70 34.94
CA LEU A 903 1.65 15.32 36.04
C LEU A 903 2.56 15.48 37.26
N THR A 904 2.41 16.58 37.99
CA THR A 904 3.06 16.83 39.28
C THR A 904 2.05 17.37 40.29
N ALA A 905 2.47 17.61 41.54
CA ALA A 905 1.62 18.30 42.53
C ALA A 905 1.19 19.72 42.11
N SER A 906 1.86 20.35 41.13
CA SER A 906 1.42 21.62 40.54
C SER A 906 0.40 21.46 39.41
N GLY A 907 0.15 20.23 38.95
CA GLY A 907 -0.77 19.88 37.87
C GLY A 907 -0.05 19.37 36.62
N LEU A 908 -0.73 19.41 35.48
CA LEU A 908 -0.20 19.02 34.17
C LEU A 908 0.99 19.90 33.73
N GLN A 909 2.13 19.27 33.44
CA GLN A 909 3.36 19.93 32.97
C GLN A 909 3.54 19.85 31.46
N SER A 910 3.30 18.67 30.87
CA SER A 910 3.52 18.44 29.44
C SER A 910 2.68 17.29 28.91
N ARG A 911 2.61 17.24 27.57
CA ARG A 911 1.87 16.26 26.78
C ARG A 911 2.75 15.81 25.61
N THR A 912 2.86 14.50 25.39
CA THR A 912 3.64 13.89 24.28
C THR A 912 2.89 12.76 23.61
#